data_AF-A0A9P9X2X6-F1
#
_entry.id   AF-A0A9P9X2X6-F1
#
_cell.length_a   1.000
_cell.length_b   1.000
_cell.length_c   1.000
_cell.angle_alpha   90.00
_cell.angle_beta   90.00
_cell.angle_gamma   90.00
#
_symmetry.space_group_name_H-M   'P 1'
#
loop_
_entity.id
_entity.type
_entity.pdbx_description
1 polymer ?
#
loop_
_entity_poly.entity_id
_entity_poly.type
_entity_poly.pdbx_seq_one_letter_code
_entity_poly.pdbx_strand_id
1 'polypeptide(L)'
;MSLERFESPEPMSEAGSLREEAMQYHNEQRQIASAGKLPNGTSASRKRGFGTVEPTPATPAKRQQTGFIDGPHTRKDQLTKGQQLLRAANLYEKRYDYKDCPIEQGEIRLMLLKRNPNRFAEVIIELKSFPIQEIVENPEDFKFTALSYNWGSGDENKIVLVDMLQDNEPPSVPVMHDFSEVATQFNRKMKRLSVKPNLYAFLQEFRQPDKEVAIWVDRICINQKDNKEKQDQVAIMGQIYSTAANVAIWLGPADEHGKTDRAMDFISFILQDDTGEKFKERYATNWSELLHLMRRRWFSRRWIIQELALAKSAEVRCGSKKVNWRDFSDAVSIFALRFDSILKDIKRDPKLEKSLEGIKDMKPLGARILVDVLSNTFQRQVDGNIYAPRQGLESLISSLSTFETSDPRDTIYTLLNLAKETCKLPSSNSVQQRRQSMQEGNPPPEPDYSIDLLQVYTNFIKWCIEDSGSLDILCRHWALPELKQVLDEHYPRLVELPSWIKTVHESAYGSQTEGFGGRRTGDSFVGVPEARCYNASHGLPPTISFGRDNALPKQPDQPSDENTGEEHDKTDSIAPSRQRPVAGRKVLRARRITSDMNLTITIRGLCIGVVSDTHPMYEGIIPRQVLRSLGHDPRTELQGVADTVWRTLVADRDADGKAPPAWYHRACMTCLVSDTGAGNIDTNAILQQDEAATNLKADYLKRVQAVCWNRKYIECEAAPEDKNNRKLVGIAPQDSKVDDVVCILYGCSVPCVLRPFWSERGRGEQPSYYELVGEAFVLGQMDGEALDGLTEEELAGEDFRLM
;
A
#
# COMPACT_ATOMS: atom_id res chain seq x y z
N MET A 1 18.12 -68.72 -7.32
CA MET A 1 18.91 -69.19 -6.17
C MET A 1 18.89 -68.07 -5.13
N SER A 2 18.40 -68.16 -3.89
CA SER A 2 17.60 -69.12 -3.11
C SER A 2 17.17 -68.29 -1.87
N LEU A 3 15.87 -68.04 -1.66
CA LEU A 3 15.07 -68.49 -0.51
C LEU A 3 15.70 -68.29 0.88
N GLU A 4 15.06 -67.45 1.72
CA GLU A 4 14.43 -67.90 2.98
C GLU A 4 13.47 -66.84 3.58
N ARG A 5 12.29 -67.33 4.01
CA ARG A 5 11.21 -66.67 4.77
C ARG A 5 11.44 -66.92 6.27
N PHE A 6 10.79 -66.13 7.12
CA PHE A 6 10.31 -66.34 8.52
C PHE A 6 10.44 -64.99 9.26
N GLU A 7 9.52 -64.45 10.07
CA GLU A 7 8.26 -64.90 10.67
C GLU A 7 7.61 -63.64 11.30
N SER A 8 6.27 -63.55 11.32
CA SER A 8 5.53 -62.52 12.07
C SER A 8 5.13 -63.05 13.45
N PRO A 9 5.12 -62.20 14.50
CA PRO A 9 4.17 -62.34 15.59
C PRO A 9 3.26 -61.10 15.76
N GLU A 10 2.05 -61.38 16.22
CA GLU A 10 0.88 -60.51 16.39
C GLU A 10 1.06 -59.30 17.36
N PRO A 11 0.25 -58.24 17.23
CA PRO A 11 0.15 -57.17 18.22
C PRO A 11 -0.88 -57.50 19.32
N MET A 12 -0.44 -57.47 20.59
CA MET A 12 -1.32 -57.47 21.76
C MET A 12 -1.89 -56.07 22.06
N SER A 13 -3.13 -56.13 22.54
CA SER A 13 -4.11 -55.10 22.86
C SER A 13 -3.74 -54.13 23.99
N GLU A 14 -4.03 -52.84 23.80
CA GLU A 14 -4.45 -51.93 24.87
C GLU A 14 -5.21 -50.73 24.26
N ALA A 15 -6.45 -50.98 23.84
CA ALA A 15 -7.40 -49.95 23.40
C ALA A 15 -8.76 -50.23 24.05
N GLY A 16 -8.81 -50.06 25.36
CA GLY A 16 -10.01 -50.30 26.18
C GLY A 16 -9.96 -49.49 27.46
N SER A 17 -10.02 -48.15 27.36
CA SER A 17 -10.27 -47.30 28.54
C SER A 17 -10.76 -45.87 28.23
N LEU A 18 -10.90 -45.45 26.96
CA LEU A 18 -11.28 -44.05 26.63
C LEU A 18 -12.60 -43.91 25.86
N ARG A 19 -13.36 -45.00 25.73
CA ARG A 19 -14.65 -45.02 25.00
C ARG A 19 -15.89 -45.07 25.89
N GLU A 20 -15.75 -45.28 27.19
CA GLU A 20 -16.89 -45.32 28.12
C GLU A 20 -17.17 -43.98 28.81
N GLU A 21 -16.17 -43.11 29.02
CA GLU A 21 -16.39 -41.79 29.64
C GLU A 21 -17.01 -40.73 28.69
N ALA A 22 -16.90 -40.92 27.37
CA ALA A 22 -17.50 -40.02 26.38
C ALA A 22 -19.00 -40.28 26.10
N MET A 23 -19.52 -41.45 26.50
CA MET A 23 -20.93 -41.81 26.28
C MET A 23 -21.86 -41.41 27.43
N GLN A 24 -21.31 -41.04 28.60
CA GLN A 24 -22.10 -40.67 29.78
C GLN A 24 -22.46 -39.18 29.80
N TYR A 25 -21.66 -38.30 29.18
CA TYR A 25 -21.94 -36.86 29.08
C TYR A 25 -23.00 -36.49 28.02
N HIS A 26 -23.21 -37.35 27.01
CA HIS A 26 -24.15 -37.09 25.92
C HIS A 26 -25.61 -37.48 26.24
N ASN A 27 -25.84 -38.23 27.32
CA ASN A 27 -27.18 -38.66 27.75
C ASN A 27 -27.85 -37.70 28.76
N GLU A 28 -27.10 -36.83 29.44
CA GLU A 28 -27.68 -35.86 30.39
C GLU A 28 -28.19 -34.56 29.73
N GLN A 29 -27.79 -34.25 28.50
CA GLN A 29 -28.26 -33.06 27.77
C GLN A 29 -29.54 -33.28 26.94
N ARG A 30 -30.06 -34.52 26.88
CA ARG A 30 -31.28 -34.85 26.11
C ARG A 30 -32.57 -34.87 26.93
N GLN A 31 -32.54 -34.65 28.25
CA GLN A 31 -33.74 -34.69 29.10
C GLN A 31 -34.36 -33.34 29.50
N ILE A 32 -33.84 -32.18 29.04
CA ILE A 32 -34.39 -30.86 29.42
C ILE A 32 -35.17 -30.17 28.28
N ALA A 33 -35.28 -30.78 27.09
CA ALA A 33 -35.96 -30.16 25.94
C ALA A 33 -37.12 -31.01 25.38
N SER A 34 -38.11 -31.38 26.21
CA SER A 34 -39.42 -31.84 25.69
C SER A 34 -40.56 -31.71 26.71
N ALA A 35 -41.12 -30.52 26.88
CA ALA A 35 -42.50 -30.36 27.33
C ALA A 35 -43.04 -28.96 26.98
N GLY A 36 -44.11 -28.91 26.16
CA GLY A 36 -44.94 -27.72 26.00
C GLY A 36 -45.18 -27.29 24.56
N LYS A 37 -46.18 -27.89 23.90
CA LYS A 37 -46.79 -27.35 22.68
C LYS A 37 -48.32 -27.28 22.82
N LEU A 38 -48.85 -26.09 22.51
CA LEU A 38 -50.11 -25.76 21.78
C LEU A 38 -51.45 -25.78 22.56
N PRO A 39 -52.55 -25.11 22.08
CA PRO A 39 -52.81 -24.59 20.71
C PRO A 39 -53.53 -23.21 20.50
N ASN A 40 -53.46 -22.73 19.23
CA ASN A 40 -54.42 -21.98 18.35
C ASN A 40 -55.14 -20.68 18.82
N GLY A 41 -55.39 -19.64 18.01
CA GLY A 41 -55.22 -19.42 16.56
C GLY A 41 -55.72 -18.04 16.05
N THR A 42 -55.75 -17.91 14.71
CA THR A 42 -56.52 -17.00 13.81
C THR A 42 -56.17 -15.51 13.56
N SER A 43 -55.74 -15.28 12.31
CA SER A 43 -56.20 -14.32 11.27
C SER A 43 -55.92 -12.79 11.30
N ALA A 44 -55.18 -12.38 10.25
CA ALA A 44 -55.50 -11.35 9.24
C ALA A 44 -55.25 -9.83 9.45
N SER A 45 -54.53 -9.28 8.44
CA SER A 45 -54.86 -8.08 7.64
C SER A 45 -54.36 -6.66 8.03
N ARG A 46 -53.59 -6.10 7.08
CA ARG A 46 -53.57 -4.71 6.52
C ARG A 46 -52.81 -3.57 7.23
N LYS A 47 -51.79 -3.09 6.48
CA LYS A 47 -51.58 -1.74 5.90
C LYS A 47 -51.82 -0.48 6.77
N ARG A 48 -50.76 0.35 6.78
CA ARG A 48 -50.63 1.84 6.77
C ARG A 48 -49.63 2.24 7.87
N GLY A 49 -48.65 3.12 7.70
CA GLY A 49 -48.39 4.13 6.68
C GLY A 49 -47.92 5.41 7.39
N PHE A 50 -46.68 5.83 7.09
CA PHE A 50 -46.10 7.18 7.19
C PHE A 50 -46.09 7.96 8.52
N GLY A 51 -44.92 8.56 8.82
CA GLY A 51 -44.82 9.69 9.74
C GLY A 51 -43.40 9.95 10.26
N THR A 52 -42.59 10.65 9.45
CA THR A 52 -41.40 11.39 9.89
C THR A 52 -41.77 12.50 10.89
N VAL A 53 -40.87 12.83 11.84
CA VAL A 53 -40.43 14.20 12.21
C VAL A 53 -39.58 14.10 13.51
N GLU A 54 -38.30 14.47 13.41
CA GLU A 54 -37.46 14.97 14.51
C GLU A 54 -37.75 16.49 14.70
N PRO A 55 -37.66 17.10 15.90
CA PRO A 55 -36.35 17.40 16.52
C PRO A 55 -36.26 17.42 18.08
N THR A 56 -35.01 17.37 18.51
CA THR A 56 -34.33 17.58 19.83
C THR A 56 -34.70 18.88 20.59
N PRO A 57 -34.09 19.25 21.75
CA PRO A 57 -33.55 18.50 22.92
C PRO A 57 -33.96 19.15 24.29
N ALA A 58 -33.74 18.49 25.44
CA ALA A 58 -33.52 19.17 26.73
C ALA A 58 -32.91 18.26 27.82
N THR A 59 -31.85 18.74 28.46
CA THR A 59 -31.17 18.22 29.67
C THR A 59 -31.64 19.05 30.90
N PRO A 60 -31.19 18.78 32.14
CA PRO A 60 -31.49 17.69 33.08
C PRO A 60 -32.19 18.20 34.37
N ALA A 61 -32.67 17.32 35.25
CA ALA A 61 -32.89 17.68 36.67
C ALA A 61 -32.74 16.50 37.64
N LYS A 62 -31.92 16.75 38.67
CA LYS A 62 -31.62 15.90 39.83
C LYS A 62 -32.87 15.56 40.65
N ARG A 63 -32.89 14.39 41.27
CA ARG A 63 -33.57 14.18 42.55
C ARG A 63 -32.78 13.23 43.45
N GLN A 64 -32.34 13.76 44.58
CA GLN A 64 -31.92 13.01 45.76
C GLN A 64 -33.16 12.33 46.38
N GLN A 65 -33.01 11.10 46.85
CA GLN A 65 -33.76 10.63 48.00
C GLN A 65 -32.94 9.61 48.81
N THR A 66 -33.18 9.71 50.11
CA THR A 66 -32.46 9.21 51.27
C THR A 66 -32.57 7.70 51.47
N GLY A 67 -31.55 7.12 52.08
CA GLY A 67 -31.42 5.68 52.25
C GLY A 67 -32.18 5.07 53.43
N PHE A 68 -32.12 3.74 53.44
CA PHE A 68 -32.23 2.89 54.62
C PHE A 68 -31.17 1.78 54.48
N ILE A 69 -30.40 1.59 55.54
CA ILE A 69 -29.36 0.56 55.70
C ILE A 69 -29.97 -0.54 56.59
N ASP A 70 -29.82 -1.80 56.17
CA ASP A 70 -29.39 -2.92 57.02
C ASP A 70 -28.90 -4.07 56.11
N GLY A 71 -27.64 -4.50 56.29
CA GLY A 71 -26.97 -5.56 55.50
C GLY A 71 -27.18 -6.97 56.10
N PRO A 72 -26.26 -7.95 55.92
CA PRO A 72 -25.16 -8.07 54.96
C PRO A 72 -25.13 -9.45 54.25
N HIS A 73 -24.81 -9.50 52.94
CA HIS A 73 -24.24 -10.70 52.34
C HIS A 73 -23.09 -10.32 51.42
N THR A 74 -21.88 -10.39 51.99
CA THR A 74 -20.60 -10.21 51.32
C THR A 74 -20.25 -11.45 50.48
N ARG A 75 -20.44 -11.37 49.17
CA ARG A 75 -19.57 -12.12 48.23
C ARG A 75 -18.38 -11.22 47.92
N LYS A 76 -17.25 -11.51 48.56
CA LYS A 76 -15.95 -10.91 48.21
C LYS A 76 -15.55 -11.45 46.84
N ASP A 77 -15.68 -10.63 45.80
CA ASP A 77 -15.01 -10.86 44.53
C ASP A 77 -13.50 -10.89 44.78
N GLN A 78 -12.90 -12.07 44.70
CA GLN A 78 -11.45 -12.24 44.76
C GLN A 78 -10.84 -11.69 43.47
N LEU A 79 -10.32 -10.46 43.55
CA LEU A 79 -9.44 -9.89 42.52
C LEU A 79 -8.25 -10.84 42.28
N THR A 80 -7.95 -11.12 41.02
CA THR A 80 -6.75 -11.90 40.64
C THR A 80 -5.47 -11.22 41.17
N LYS A 81 -4.42 -11.99 41.45
CA LYS A 81 -3.13 -11.47 41.96
C LYS A 81 -2.59 -10.31 41.11
N GLY A 82 -2.79 -10.34 39.79
CA GLY A 82 -2.42 -9.25 38.88
C GLY A 82 -3.28 -8.00 38.99
N GLN A 83 -4.58 -8.12 39.27
CA GLN A 83 -5.45 -6.98 39.56
C GLN A 83 -5.13 -6.32 40.90
N GLN A 84 -4.60 -7.08 41.88
CA GLN A 84 -4.11 -6.56 43.15
C GLN A 84 -2.78 -5.82 42.98
N LEU A 85 -1.87 -6.33 42.15
CA LEU A 85 -0.65 -5.64 41.68
C LEU A 85 -0.98 -4.34 40.94
N LEU A 86 -1.98 -4.34 40.06
CA LEU A 86 -2.43 -3.14 39.34
C LEU A 86 -3.02 -2.10 40.31
N ARG A 87 -3.72 -2.53 41.36
CA ARG A 87 -4.24 -1.65 42.43
C ARG A 87 -3.13 -1.08 43.30
N ALA A 88 -2.10 -1.86 43.65
CA ALA A 88 -0.95 -1.40 44.41
C ALA A 88 -0.05 -0.45 43.58
N ALA A 89 0.11 -0.73 42.28
CA ALA A 89 0.81 0.14 41.33
C ALA A 89 0.04 1.44 41.01
N ASN A 90 -1.30 1.43 41.10
CA ASN A 90 -2.12 2.64 40.99
C ASN A 90 -1.92 3.63 42.16
N LEU A 91 -1.29 3.22 43.26
CA LEU A 91 -0.96 4.10 44.40
C LEU A 91 0.42 4.78 44.26
N TYR A 92 1.26 4.36 43.33
CA TYR A 92 2.62 4.90 43.11
C TYR A 92 2.79 5.36 41.66
N GLU A 93 2.17 6.50 41.31
CA GLU A 93 2.11 6.99 39.92
C GLU A 93 3.40 7.71 39.48
N LYS A 94 4.36 6.97 38.89
CA LYS A 94 5.33 7.59 37.97
C LYS A 94 5.27 6.90 36.60
N ARG A 95 4.81 7.65 35.59
CA ARG A 95 4.95 7.26 34.19
C ARG A 95 6.43 7.22 33.83
N TYR A 96 6.81 6.29 32.97
CA TYR A 96 8.16 6.25 32.42
C TYR A 96 8.42 7.53 31.60
N ASP A 97 9.60 8.13 31.79
CA ASP A 97 10.08 9.28 31.03
C ASP A 97 11.36 8.84 30.30
N TYR A 98 11.47 9.14 29.01
CA TYR A 98 12.65 8.78 28.22
C TYR A 98 13.93 9.50 28.69
N LYS A 99 13.80 10.55 29.52
CA LYS A 99 14.93 11.15 30.27
C LYS A 99 15.59 10.17 31.26
N ASP A 100 14.91 9.10 31.62
CA ASP A 100 15.47 8.05 32.49
C ASP A 100 16.46 7.13 31.75
N CYS A 101 16.46 7.15 30.42
CA CYS A 101 17.40 6.42 29.55
C CYS A 101 17.61 7.27 28.27
N PRO A 102 18.31 8.41 28.37
CA PRO A 102 18.55 9.28 27.22
C PRO A 102 19.44 8.57 26.19
N ILE A 103 19.31 8.96 24.93
CA ILE A 103 20.20 8.51 23.85
C ILE A 103 20.74 9.70 23.08
N GLU A 104 22.01 9.63 22.69
CA GLU A 104 22.66 10.59 21.80
C GLU A 104 22.55 10.16 20.33
N GLN A 105 22.98 11.02 19.41
CA GLN A 105 22.99 10.69 17.98
C GLN A 105 23.93 9.50 17.73
N GLY A 106 23.40 8.43 17.14
CA GLY A 106 24.16 7.18 16.91
C GLY A 106 24.05 6.17 18.06
N GLU A 107 23.26 6.43 19.10
CA GLU A 107 22.89 5.43 20.10
C GLU A 107 21.49 4.85 19.83
N ILE A 108 21.24 3.65 20.34
CA ILE A 108 19.93 3.00 20.33
C ILE A 108 19.55 2.52 21.73
N ARG A 109 18.26 2.43 22.02
CA ARG A 109 17.78 1.70 23.21
C ARG A 109 17.48 0.25 22.84
N LEU A 110 17.92 -0.68 23.68
CA LEU A 110 17.46 -2.07 23.64
C LEU A 110 16.58 -2.35 24.86
N MET A 111 15.50 -3.08 24.61
CA MET A 111 14.55 -3.53 25.62
C MET A 111 14.91 -4.95 26.06
N LEU A 112 15.29 -5.11 27.32
CA LEU A 112 15.49 -6.42 27.94
C LEU A 112 14.15 -6.91 28.52
N LEU A 113 13.55 -7.89 27.86
CA LEU A 113 12.33 -8.53 28.31
C LEU A 113 12.66 -9.55 29.40
N LYS A 114 12.15 -9.32 30.62
CA LYS A 114 12.44 -10.17 31.79
C LYS A 114 11.76 -11.53 31.68
N ARG A 115 12.47 -12.58 32.13
CA ARG A 115 11.98 -13.96 32.16
C ARG A 115 10.79 -14.13 33.11
N ASN A 116 9.85 -15.00 32.76
CA ASN A 116 8.81 -15.43 33.69
C ASN A 116 8.25 -16.80 33.26
N PRO A 117 8.20 -17.81 34.16
CA PRO A 117 7.61 -19.12 33.85
C PRO A 117 6.14 -19.03 33.43
N ASN A 118 5.39 -18.05 33.97
CA ASN A 118 4.02 -17.80 33.57
C ASN A 118 3.98 -16.79 32.41
N ARG A 119 3.64 -17.29 31.22
CA ARG A 119 3.46 -16.49 29.99
C ARG A 119 2.44 -15.34 30.16
N PHE A 120 1.41 -15.55 30.97
CA PHE A 120 0.33 -14.59 31.16
C PHE A 120 0.59 -13.59 32.29
N ALA A 121 1.72 -13.70 33.00
CA ALA A 121 2.12 -12.72 34.00
C ALA A 121 2.39 -11.35 33.38
N GLU A 122 2.43 -10.33 34.23
CA GLU A 122 2.75 -8.95 33.86
C GLU A 122 4.05 -8.89 33.06
N VAL A 123 4.06 -8.05 32.01
CA VAL A 123 5.26 -7.82 31.22
C VAL A 123 6.15 -6.83 31.97
N ILE A 124 7.37 -7.27 32.28
CA ILE A 124 8.41 -6.44 32.90
C ILE A 124 9.56 -6.31 31.91
N ILE A 125 10.03 -5.08 31.71
CA ILE A 125 11.14 -4.74 30.82
C ILE A 125 12.17 -3.87 31.53
N GLU A 126 13.37 -3.84 30.97
CA GLU A 126 14.42 -2.87 31.31
C GLU A 126 14.91 -2.22 30.00
N LEU A 127 15.26 -0.93 30.04
CA LEU A 127 15.74 -0.19 28.86
C LEU A 127 17.19 0.26 29.09
N LYS A 128 18.07 -0.11 28.16
CA LYS A 128 19.49 0.28 28.16
C LYS A 128 19.88 0.91 26.84
N SER A 129 20.70 1.96 26.88
CA SER A 129 21.27 2.61 25.71
C SER A 129 22.60 1.98 25.32
N PHE A 130 22.87 1.94 24.01
CA PHE A 130 24.10 1.39 23.44
C PHE A 130 24.50 2.20 22.19
N PRO A 131 25.79 2.47 21.97
CA PRO A 131 26.27 2.99 20.69
C PRO A 131 26.03 1.98 19.56
N ILE A 132 25.37 2.39 18.47
CA ILE A 132 25.09 1.49 17.35
C ILE A 132 26.38 0.94 16.72
N GLN A 133 27.43 1.76 16.69
CA GLN A 133 28.71 1.39 16.10
C GLN A 133 29.38 0.24 16.86
N GLU A 134 29.25 0.20 18.19
CA GLU A 134 29.78 -0.90 19.00
C GLU A 134 29.06 -2.22 18.72
N ILE A 135 27.73 -2.16 18.54
CA ILE A 135 26.90 -3.31 18.17
C ILE A 135 27.27 -3.81 16.75
N VAL A 136 27.49 -2.88 15.82
CA VAL A 136 27.89 -3.19 14.44
C VAL A 136 29.26 -3.85 14.38
N GLU A 137 30.21 -3.37 15.20
CA GLU A 137 31.57 -3.91 15.28
C GLU A 137 31.63 -5.26 16.00
N ASN A 138 30.76 -5.48 17.00
CA ASN A 138 30.75 -6.67 17.85
C ASN A 138 29.39 -7.39 17.87
N PRO A 139 28.84 -7.83 16.71
CA PRO A 139 27.47 -8.32 16.62
C PRO A 139 27.21 -9.61 17.41
N GLU A 140 28.26 -10.39 17.72
CA GLU A 140 28.14 -11.61 18.53
C GLU A 140 27.93 -11.33 20.02
N ASP A 141 28.43 -10.20 20.52
CA ASP A 141 28.30 -9.78 21.93
C ASP A 141 26.95 -9.10 22.19
N PHE A 142 26.36 -8.51 21.15
CA PHE A 142 25.11 -7.76 21.22
C PHE A 142 23.97 -8.43 20.45
N LYS A 143 23.67 -9.69 20.78
CA LYS A 143 22.56 -10.43 20.15
C LYS A 143 21.19 -9.89 20.60
N PHE A 144 20.49 -9.23 19.70
CA PHE A 144 19.10 -8.80 19.90
C PHE A 144 18.19 -9.21 18.74
N THR A 145 16.89 -9.26 19.02
CA THR A 145 15.84 -9.44 17.99
C THR A 145 15.18 -8.10 17.67
N ALA A 146 15.09 -7.73 16.41
CA ALA A 146 14.26 -6.59 16.00
C ALA A 146 12.82 -7.05 15.74
N LEU A 147 11.82 -6.32 16.25
CA LEU A 147 10.42 -6.63 16.01
C LEU A 147 9.91 -5.92 14.75
N SER A 148 9.26 -6.67 13.87
CA SER A 148 8.47 -6.17 12.76
C SER A 148 7.00 -6.50 13.01
N TYR A 149 6.13 -5.50 13.22
CA TYR A 149 4.74 -5.75 13.59
C TYR A 149 3.80 -4.63 13.18
N ASN A 150 2.51 -4.94 13.05
CA ASN A 150 1.49 -3.89 12.91
C ASN A 150 1.15 -3.27 14.28
N TRP A 151 1.22 -1.95 14.44
CA TRP A 151 0.98 -1.29 15.74
C TRP A 151 -0.42 -1.57 16.30
N GLY A 152 -1.41 -1.76 15.40
CA GLY A 152 -2.79 -2.10 15.75
C GLY A 152 -3.65 -0.89 16.13
N SER A 153 -4.97 -1.04 16.06
CA SER A 153 -5.97 0.02 16.24
C SER A 153 -6.78 -0.09 17.55
N GLY A 154 -6.27 -0.80 18.56
CA GLY A 154 -6.99 -0.97 19.82
C GLY A 154 -7.02 0.31 20.67
N ASP A 155 -8.19 0.68 21.17
CA ASP A 155 -8.40 1.86 22.02
C ASP A 155 -7.87 1.67 23.44
N GLU A 156 -7.93 0.43 23.95
CA GLU A 156 -7.44 0.11 25.29
C GLU A 156 -5.93 -0.19 25.29
N ASN A 157 -5.13 0.79 25.69
CA ASN A 157 -3.71 0.53 25.90
C ASN A 157 -3.50 -0.44 27.08
N LYS A 158 -2.52 -1.33 26.94
CA LYS A 158 -1.99 -2.18 28.02
C LYS A 158 -0.78 -1.52 28.67
N ILE A 159 -0.41 -1.98 29.86
CA ILE A 159 0.68 -1.42 30.64
C ILE A 159 1.81 -2.44 30.73
N VAL A 160 3.01 -1.98 30.42
CA VAL A 160 4.27 -2.67 30.69
C VAL A 160 4.94 -1.97 31.87
N LEU A 161 5.58 -2.76 32.75
CA LEU A 161 6.34 -2.24 33.88
C LEU A 161 7.82 -2.11 33.49
N VAL A 162 8.39 -0.93 33.64
CA VAL A 162 9.81 -0.66 33.41
C VAL A 162 10.54 -0.76 34.74
N ASP A 163 11.47 -1.71 34.82
CA ASP A 163 12.39 -1.84 35.94
C ASP A 163 13.46 -0.75 35.85
N MET A 164 13.69 -0.07 36.98
CA MET A 164 14.63 1.05 37.09
C MET A 164 15.84 0.71 37.95
N LEU A 165 15.97 -0.54 38.42
CA LEU A 165 17.15 -0.99 39.15
C LEU A 165 18.31 -1.28 38.19
N GLN A 166 19.51 -0.79 38.53
CA GLN A 166 20.75 -1.01 37.78
C GLN A 166 21.55 -2.24 38.26
N ASP A 167 21.13 -2.92 39.33
CA ASP A 167 21.94 -3.97 39.95
C ASP A 167 21.67 -5.37 39.37
N ASN A 168 22.73 -5.97 38.83
CA ASN A 168 22.81 -7.28 38.16
C ASN A 168 22.62 -8.51 39.10
N GLU A 169 21.80 -8.47 40.15
CA GLU A 169 21.51 -9.68 40.94
C GLU A 169 20.19 -10.35 40.52
N PRO A 170 20.21 -11.62 40.08
CA PRO A 170 18.99 -12.35 39.78
C PRO A 170 18.22 -12.62 41.09
N PRO A 171 16.88 -12.50 41.09
CA PRO A 171 16.11 -12.87 42.28
C PRO A 171 16.29 -14.37 42.55
N SER A 172 16.88 -14.72 43.70
CA SER A 172 16.67 -16.01 44.34
C SER A 172 15.17 -16.14 44.58
N VAL A 173 14.51 -17.11 43.93
CA VAL A 173 13.06 -17.30 44.04
C VAL A 173 12.78 -18.17 45.26
N PRO A 174 12.21 -17.66 46.37
CA PRO A 174 11.60 -18.52 47.36
C PRO A 174 10.19 -18.84 46.87
N VAL A 175 9.83 -20.12 46.90
CA VAL A 175 8.45 -20.57 46.78
C VAL A 175 7.67 -19.94 47.93
N MET A 176 6.78 -18.96 47.68
CA MET A 176 6.07 -18.27 48.76
C MET A 176 4.63 -17.87 48.42
N HIS A 177 3.79 -17.95 49.46
CA HIS A 177 2.34 -18.10 49.41
C HIS A 177 1.55 -16.81 49.69
N ASP A 178 2.19 -15.67 49.98
CA ASP A 178 1.48 -14.44 50.38
C ASP A 178 2.18 -13.17 49.86
N PHE A 179 1.39 -12.18 49.41
CA PHE A 179 1.84 -10.99 48.68
C PHE A 179 1.97 -9.74 49.57
N SER A 180 1.44 -9.79 50.81
CA SER A 180 1.53 -8.67 51.76
C SER A 180 2.97 -8.35 52.18
N GLU A 181 3.90 -9.30 52.05
CA GLU A 181 5.33 -9.12 52.41
C GLU A 181 6.17 -8.59 51.23
N VAL A 182 5.66 -8.60 50.00
CA VAL A 182 6.40 -8.13 48.80
C VAL A 182 6.56 -6.61 48.79
N ALA A 183 5.53 -5.88 49.25
CA ALA A 183 5.53 -4.41 49.27
C ALA A 183 6.46 -3.82 50.34
N THR A 184 6.76 -4.57 51.40
CA THR A 184 7.61 -4.13 52.52
C THR A 184 9.09 -4.47 52.33
N GLN A 185 9.45 -5.36 51.39
CA GLN A 185 10.83 -5.76 51.13
C GLN A 185 11.39 -5.33 49.76
N PHE A 186 10.55 -5.03 48.75
CA PHE A 186 11.02 -4.56 47.44
C PHE A 186 10.82 -3.05 47.26
N ASN A 187 11.87 -2.30 47.57
CA ASN A 187 12.03 -0.89 47.21
C ASN A 187 12.28 -0.72 45.68
N ARG A 188 11.59 -1.49 44.83
CA ARG A 188 11.76 -1.50 43.37
C ARG A 188 11.05 -0.28 42.77
N LYS A 189 11.82 0.66 42.22
CA LYS A 189 11.32 1.88 41.55
C LYS A 189 10.69 1.54 40.18
N MET A 190 9.63 0.74 40.09
CA MET A 190 9.01 0.43 38.79
C MET A 190 8.29 1.66 38.21
N LYS A 191 8.38 1.86 36.89
CA LYS A 191 7.60 2.88 36.16
C LYS A 191 6.65 2.25 35.14
N ARG A 192 5.61 2.98 34.74
CA ARG A 192 4.57 2.48 33.80
C ARG A 192 4.80 3.03 32.40
N LEU A 193 4.83 2.14 31.40
CA LEU A 193 4.83 2.47 29.98
C LEU A 193 3.58 1.90 29.30
N SER A 194 2.92 2.71 28.47
CA SER A 194 1.67 2.35 27.81
C SER A 194 1.93 1.83 26.40
N VAL A 195 1.39 0.65 26.07
CA VAL A 195 1.58 -0.02 24.77
C VAL A 195 0.25 -0.48 24.19
N LYS A 196 0.18 -0.68 22.88
CA LYS A 196 -1.02 -1.23 22.22
C LYS A 196 -1.18 -2.73 22.48
N PRO A 197 -2.41 -3.27 22.46
CA PRO A 197 -2.68 -4.69 22.71
C PRO A 197 -1.87 -5.66 21.85
N ASN A 198 -1.65 -5.32 20.57
CA ASN A 198 -0.92 -6.21 19.67
C ASN A 198 0.55 -6.39 20.08
N LEU A 199 1.20 -5.31 20.52
CA LEU A 199 2.56 -5.37 21.06
C LEU A 199 2.58 -6.14 22.38
N TYR A 200 1.62 -5.89 23.27
CA TYR A 200 1.55 -6.59 24.55
C TYR A 200 1.42 -8.12 24.37
N ALA A 201 0.57 -8.55 23.43
CA ALA A 201 0.39 -9.97 23.09
C ALA A 201 1.70 -10.58 22.56
N PHE A 202 2.43 -9.88 21.69
CA PHE A 202 3.75 -10.31 21.25
C PHE A 202 4.72 -10.48 22.43
N LEU A 203 4.79 -9.50 23.34
CA LEU A 203 5.70 -9.57 24.50
C LEU A 203 5.36 -10.72 25.45
N GLN A 204 4.09 -11.12 25.55
CA GLN A 204 3.72 -12.33 26.29
C GLN A 204 4.18 -13.59 25.55
N GLU A 205 3.89 -13.70 24.26
CA GLU A 205 4.22 -14.88 23.44
C GLU A 205 5.74 -15.08 23.24
N PHE A 206 6.49 -14.00 23.10
CA PHE A 206 7.93 -14.01 22.81
C PHE A 206 8.80 -14.22 24.06
N ARG A 207 8.25 -13.95 25.26
CA ARG A 207 8.96 -14.11 26.53
C ARG A 207 9.44 -15.54 26.72
N GLN A 208 10.67 -15.68 27.21
CA GLN A 208 11.23 -16.97 27.59
C GLN A 208 11.02 -17.21 29.10
N PRO A 209 10.76 -18.45 29.53
CA PRO A 209 10.51 -18.76 30.93
C PRO A 209 11.77 -18.65 31.79
N ASP A 210 12.94 -18.89 31.20
CA ASP A 210 14.20 -19.17 31.88
C ASP A 210 15.28 -18.10 31.63
N LYS A 211 15.17 -17.31 30.55
CA LYS A 211 16.17 -16.29 30.17
C LYS A 211 15.56 -14.95 29.77
N GLU A 212 16.32 -13.89 30.02
CA GLU A 212 15.98 -12.57 29.49
C GLU A 212 16.28 -12.50 28.00
N VAL A 213 15.54 -11.66 27.27
CA VAL A 213 15.72 -11.52 25.83
C VAL A 213 15.83 -10.05 25.46
N ALA A 214 16.90 -9.70 24.73
CA ALA A 214 17.08 -8.36 24.17
C ALA A 214 16.27 -8.20 22.89
N ILE A 215 15.45 -7.16 22.83
CA ILE A 215 14.55 -6.87 21.72
C ILE A 215 14.63 -5.38 21.40
N TRP A 216 14.66 -5.04 20.12
CA TRP A 216 14.42 -3.68 19.66
C TRP A 216 12.98 -3.56 19.16
N VAL A 217 12.24 -2.60 19.70
CA VAL A 217 10.84 -2.31 19.35
C VAL A 217 10.71 -0.81 19.16
N ASP A 218 10.51 -0.35 17.93
CA ASP A 218 10.33 1.06 17.54
C ASP A 218 9.45 1.87 18.52
N ARG A 219 8.30 1.33 18.92
CA ARG A 219 7.31 1.99 19.78
C ARG A 219 7.78 2.20 21.23
N ILE A 220 8.76 1.42 21.70
CA ILE A 220 9.31 1.47 23.07
C ILE A 220 10.73 2.01 23.09
N CYS A 221 11.54 1.71 22.07
CA CYS A 221 12.96 2.05 22.03
C CYS A 221 13.20 3.46 21.50
N ILE A 222 12.21 4.05 20.82
CA ILE A 222 12.24 5.42 20.32
C ILE A 222 11.22 6.27 21.10
N ASN A 223 11.63 7.45 21.54
CA ASN A 223 10.76 8.47 22.09
C ASN A 223 9.91 9.08 20.97
N GLN A 224 8.72 8.52 20.77
CA GLN A 224 7.78 8.92 19.73
C GLN A 224 7.29 10.39 19.82
N LYS A 225 7.62 11.11 20.90
CA LYS A 225 7.27 12.51 21.12
C LYS A 225 8.40 13.50 20.79
N ASP A 226 9.60 12.99 20.51
CA ASP A 226 10.75 13.80 20.13
C ASP A 226 11.04 13.62 18.64
N ASN A 227 10.73 14.65 17.84
CA ASN A 227 10.91 14.60 16.39
C ASN A 227 12.40 14.50 16.00
N LYS A 228 13.32 15.08 16.78
CA LYS A 228 14.75 15.00 16.49
C LYS A 228 15.24 13.58 16.73
N GLU A 229 14.89 12.99 17.89
CA GLU A 229 15.21 11.59 18.17
C GLU A 229 14.59 10.66 17.12
N LYS A 230 13.31 10.87 16.77
CA LYS A 230 12.63 10.07 15.74
C LYS A 230 13.35 10.14 14.39
N GLN A 231 13.72 11.34 13.93
CA GLN A 231 14.44 11.53 12.66
C GLN A 231 15.81 10.83 12.69
N ASP A 232 16.57 10.98 13.78
CA ASP A 232 17.87 10.33 13.95
C ASP A 232 17.75 8.80 13.97
N GLN A 233 16.76 8.25 14.69
CA GLN A 233 16.51 6.81 14.77
C GLN A 233 16.04 6.25 13.43
N VAL A 234 15.15 6.94 12.71
CA VAL A 234 14.69 6.54 11.36
C VAL A 234 15.86 6.49 10.39
N ALA A 235 16.78 7.45 10.45
CA ALA A 235 17.97 7.47 9.60
C ALA A 235 18.87 6.24 9.83
N ILE A 236 18.94 5.71 11.06
CA ILE A 236 19.76 4.52 11.39
C ILE A 236 18.97 3.20 11.43
N MET A 237 17.64 3.18 11.23
CA MET A 237 16.84 1.94 11.26
C MET A 237 17.38 0.86 10.33
N GLY A 238 17.93 1.22 9.17
CA GLY A 238 18.56 0.26 8.26
C GLY A 238 19.74 -0.49 8.91
N GLN A 239 20.54 0.20 9.73
CA GLN A 239 21.63 -0.42 10.49
C GLN A 239 21.09 -1.31 11.62
N ILE A 240 20.02 -0.89 12.29
CA ILE A 240 19.40 -1.68 13.37
C ILE A 240 18.91 -3.03 12.84
N TYR A 241 18.10 -3.04 11.78
CA TYR A 241 17.55 -4.28 11.22
C TYR A 241 18.60 -5.17 10.55
N SER A 242 19.62 -4.58 9.93
CA SER A 242 20.73 -5.36 9.37
C SER A 242 21.69 -5.92 10.42
N THR A 243 21.79 -5.29 11.58
CA THR A 243 22.68 -5.75 12.66
C THR A 243 22.00 -6.81 13.53
N ALA A 244 20.67 -6.72 13.72
CA ALA A 244 19.88 -7.65 14.51
C ALA A 244 20.19 -9.11 14.17
N ALA A 245 20.32 -9.95 15.21
CA ALA A 245 20.57 -11.38 15.05
C ALA A 245 19.37 -12.09 14.38
N ASN A 246 18.17 -11.56 14.59
CA ASN A 246 16.94 -12.04 13.99
C ASN A 246 15.90 -10.92 13.90
N VAL A 247 15.04 -10.97 12.89
CA VAL A 247 13.84 -10.14 12.77
C VAL A 247 12.62 -11.01 13.05
N ALA A 248 11.86 -10.67 14.11
CA ALA A 248 10.61 -11.36 14.43
C ALA A 248 9.44 -10.62 13.77
N ILE A 249 8.82 -11.24 12.77
CA ILE A 249 7.62 -10.73 12.10
C ILE A 249 6.39 -11.21 12.89
N TRP A 250 5.63 -10.28 13.48
CA TRP A 250 4.44 -10.58 14.26
C TRP A 250 3.16 -10.25 13.50
N LEU A 251 2.46 -11.29 13.03
CA LEU A 251 1.18 -11.19 12.32
C LEU A 251 -0.03 -11.01 13.25
N GLY A 252 0.20 -11.13 14.57
CA GLY A 252 -0.82 -10.99 15.61
C GLY A 252 -1.12 -12.30 16.34
N PRO A 253 -2.03 -12.26 17.33
CA PRO A 253 -2.54 -13.44 18.00
C PRO A 253 -3.21 -14.42 17.03
N ALA A 254 -3.26 -15.69 17.44
CA ALA A 254 -4.06 -16.71 16.77
C ALA A 254 -5.53 -16.24 16.68
N ASP A 255 -6.18 -16.57 15.57
CA ASP A 255 -7.61 -16.32 15.40
C ASP A 255 -8.44 -17.28 16.27
N GLU A 256 -9.63 -16.84 16.68
CA GLU A 256 -10.54 -17.61 17.55
C GLU A 256 -10.93 -18.98 16.98
N HIS A 257 -10.85 -19.14 15.65
CA HIS A 257 -11.21 -20.37 14.94
C HIS A 257 -10.00 -21.24 14.53
N GLY A 258 -8.78 -20.84 14.92
CA GLY A 258 -7.54 -21.56 14.63
C GLY A 258 -7.18 -21.70 13.15
N LYS A 259 -7.76 -20.87 12.26
CA LYS A 259 -7.43 -20.86 10.82
C LYS A 259 -5.96 -20.47 10.61
N THR A 260 -5.47 -19.51 11.37
CA THR A 260 -4.08 -19.06 11.28
C THR A 260 -3.10 -20.12 11.73
N ASP A 261 -3.38 -20.86 12.79
CA ASP A 261 -2.54 -21.97 13.23
C ASP A 261 -2.49 -23.08 12.16
N ARG A 262 -3.64 -23.46 11.59
CA ARG A 262 -3.71 -24.43 10.48
C ARG A 262 -3.01 -23.93 9.22
N ALA A 263 -3.09 -22.64 8.91
CA ALA A 263 -2.34 -22.04 7.80
C ALA A 263 -0.82 -22.13 8.04
N MET A 264 -0.36 -21.83 9.25
CA MET A 264 1.07 -21.94 9.62
C MET A 264 1.57 -23.38 9.52
N ASP A 265 0.77 -24.35 9.96
CA ASP A 265 1.10 -25.78 9.83
C ASP A 265 1.08 -26.23 8.36
N PHE A 266 0.16 -25.69 7.56
CA PHE A 266 0.04 -26.00 6.13
C PHE A 266 1.24 -25.52 5.30
N ILE A 267 1.92 -24.43 5.68
CA ILE A 267 3.15 -23.98 5.00
C ILE A 267 4.19 -25.10 4.96
N SER A 268 4.42 -25.78 6.09
CA SER A 268 5.40 -26.89 6.14
C SER A 268 4.98 -28.04 5.21
N PHE A 269 3.69 -28.33 5.13
CA PHE A 269 3.15 -29.34 4.22
C PHE A 269 3.29 -28.94 2.73
N ILE A 270 3.10 -27.67 2.40
CA ILE A 270 3.29 -27.17 1.02
C ILE A 270 4.74 -27.38 0.56
N LEU A 271 5.72 -27.30 1.45
CA LEU A 271 7.14 -27.39 1.11
C LEU A 271 7.68 -28.83 1.11
N GLN A 272 7.03 -29.74 1.85
CA GLN A 272 7.39 -31.16 1.88
C GLN A 272 6.73 -31.89 0.71
N ASP A 273 7.51 -32.41 -0.25
CA ASP A 273 7.13 -33.34 -1.34
C ASP A 273 6.80 -32.74 -2.74
N ASP A 274 7.14 -33.46 -3.81
CA ASP A 274 7.01 -33.03 -5.22
C ASP A 274 5.86 -33.81 -5.92
N THR A 275 4.60 -33.39 -5.71
CA THR A 275 3.45 -33.94 -6.46
C THR A 275 2.28 -32.96 -6.57
N GLY A 276 1.48 -33.11 -7.63
CA GLY A 276 0.21 -32.42 -7.84
C GLY A 276 -0.89 -32.72 -6.80
N GLU A 277 -0.62 -33.56 -5.78
CA GLU A 277 -1.55 -33.88 -4.68
C GLU A 277 -2.00 -32.64 -3.90
N LYS A 278 -1.12 -31.64 -3.76
CA LYS A 278 -1.34 -30.42 -2.97
C LYS A 278 -2.38 -29.47 -3.58
N PHE A 279 -2.68 -29.64 -4.87
CA PHE A 279 -3.66 -28.85 -5.62
C PHE A 279 -4.96 -29.62 -5.86
N LYS A 280 -5.19 -30.70 -5.11
CA LYS A 280 -6.50 -31.34 -5.08
C LYS A 280 -7.49 -30.48 -4.32
N GLU A 281 -8.74 -30.48 -4.78
CA GLU A 281 -9.88 -29.76 -4.19
C GLU A 281 -10.02 -29.97 -2.68
N ARG A 282 -9.62 -31.15 -2.15
CA ARG A 282 -9.62 -31.45 -0.72
C ARG A 282 -8.82 -30.46 0.15
N TYR A 283 -7.86 -29.73 -0.42
CA TYR A 283 -7.05 -28.72 0.27
C TYR A 283 -7.58 -27.28 0.10
N ALA A 284 -8.74 -27.08 -0.54
CA ALA A 284 -9.33 -25.75 -0.74
C ALA A 284 -9.45 -24.95 0.57
N THR A 285 -9.84 -25.61 1.68
CA THR A 285 -9.90 -25.00 3.01
C THR A 285 -8.53 -24.51 3.47
N ASN A 286 -7.48 -25.33 3.34
CA ASN A 286 -6.13 -24.95 3.76
C ASN A 286 -5.58 -23.77 2.94
N TRP A 287 -5.86 -23.75 1.63
CA TRP A 287 -5.50 -22.62 0.77
C TRP A 287 -6.27 -21.34 1.13
N SER A 288 -7.55 -21.46 1.47
CA SER A 288 -8.37 -20.34 2.00
C SER A 288 -7.83 -19.80 3.33
N GLU A 289 -7.35 -20.68 4.22
CA GLU A 289 -6.74 -20.30 5.49
C GLU A 289 -5.37 -19.62 5.30
N LEU A 290 -4.54 -20.10 4.37
CA LEU A 290 -3.31 -19.42 3.98
C LEU A 290 -3.60 -18.03 3.39
N LEU A 291 -4.63 -17.92 2.55
CA LEU A 291 -5.09 -16.63 2.04
C LEU A 291 -5.54 -15.69 3.17
N HIS A 292 -6.25 -16.21 4.17
CA HIS A 292 -6.62 -15.43 5.36
C HIS A 292 -5.38 -14.92 6.13
N LEU A 293 -4.32 -15.74 6.24
CA LEU A 293 -3.05 -15.34 6.86
C LEU A 293 -2.33 -14.25 6.05
N MET A 294 -2.26 -14.38 4.71
CA MET A 294 -1.65 -13.39 3.81
C MET A 294 -2.38 -12.05 3.76
N ARG A 295 -3.64 -11.99 4.22
CA ARG A 295 -4.44 -10.75 4.34
C ARG A 295 -4.22 -10.01 5.65
N ARG A 296 -3.36 -10.50 6.55
CA ARG A 296 -3.07 -9.82 7.82
C ARG A 296 -2.47 -8.44 7.54
N ARG A 297 -2.94 -7.43 8.28
CA ARG A 297 -2.59 -6.01 8.12
C ARG A 297 -1.08 -5.72 8.16
N TRP A 298 -0.27 -6.63 8.68
CA TRP A 298 1.18 -6.50 8.59
C TRP A 298 1.66 -6.38 7.13
N PHE A 299 1.10 -7.17 6.19
CA PHE A 299 1.47 -7.15 4.77
C PHE A 299 1.06 -5.88 4.01
N SER A 300 0.34 -4.94 4.67
CA SER A 300 0.00 -3.64 4.06
C SER A 300 0.95 -2.52 4.41
N ARG A 301 1.84 -2.69 5.37
CA ARG A 301 2.68 -1.62 5.88
C ARG A 301 3.93 -1.42 5.02
N ARG A 302 4.23 -0.19 4.61
CA ARG A 302 5.45 0.09 3.81
C ARG A 302 6.76 -0.12 4.58
N TRP A 303 6.78 0.24 5.86
CA TRP A 303 7.96 0.10 6.72
C TRP A 303 8.53 -1.33 6.75
N ILE A 304 7.69 -2.36 6.64
CA ILE A 304 8.13 -3.78 6.71
C ILE A 304 9.13 -4.15 5.61
N ILE A 305 9.12 -3.42 4.50
CA ILE A 305 10.02 -3.67 3.38
C ILE A 305 11.45 -3.43 3.86
N GLN A 306 11.74 -2.29 4.50
CA GLN A 306 13.05 -2.00 5.06
C GLN A 306 13.44 -2.97 6.18
N GLU A 307 12.48 -3.31 7.03
CA GLU A 307 12.67 -4.19 8.19
C GLU A 307 13.09 -5.61 7.78
N LEU A 308 12.58 -6.08 6.63
CA LEU A 308 12.79 -7.44 6.15
C LEU A 308 13.86 -7.56 5.07
N ALA A 309 13.94 -6.58 4.18
CA ALA A 309 14.96 -6.47 3.12
C ALA A 309 16.38 -6.58 3.65
N LEU A 310 16.62 -5.96 4.80
CA LEU A 310 17.94 -5.84 5.41
C LEU A 310 18.22 -6.93 6.45
N ALA A 311 17.24 -7.80 6.75
CA ALA A 311 17.35 -8.80 7.80
C ALA A 311 18.38 -9.90 7.46
N LYS A 312 19.29 -10.22 8.40
CA LYS A 312 20.16 -11.40 8.31
C LYS A 312 19.37 -12.71 8.38
N SER A 313 18.38 -12.74 9.27
CA SER A 313 17.43 -13.84 9.48
C SER A 313 16.08 -13.26 9.86
N ALA A 314 15.00 -13.88 9.40
CA ALA A 314 13.64 -13.49 9.75
C ALA A 314 12.74 -14.71 10.04
N GLU A 315 11.91 -14.61 11.07
CA GLU A 315 10.89 -15.61 11.43
C GLU A 315 9.50 -14.97 11.41
N VAL A 316 8.55 -15.62 10.73
CA VAL A 316 7.13 -15.24 10.73
C VAL A 316 6.45 -15.91 11.91
N ARG A 317 5.75 -15.12 12.73
CA ARG A 317 5.02 -15.57 13.92
C ARG A 317 3.55 -15.18 13.84
N CYS A 318 2.68 -16.11 14.21
CA CYS A 318 1.26 -15.88 14.43
C CYS A 318 0.80 -16.73 15.61
N GLY A 319 0.26 -16.09 16.65
CA GLY A 319 -0.02 -16.78 17.91
C GLY A 319 1.23 -17.47 18.47
N SER A 320 1.10 -18.76 18.77
CA SER A 320 2.21 -19.58 19.27
C SER A 320 3.07 -20.23 18.18
N LYS A 321 2.61 -20.18 16.92
CA LYS A 321 3.26 -20.83 15.78
C LYS A 321 4.29 -19.91 15.13
N LYS A 322 5.32 -20.51 14.53
CA LYS A 322 6.35 -19.78 13.79
C LYS A 322 6.91 -20.59 12.62
N VAL A 323 7.31 -19.90 11.56
CA VAL A 323 7.98 -20.45 10.36
C VAL A 323 9.11 -19.53 9.91
N ASN A 324 10.08 -20.05 9.15
CA ASN A 324 11.12 -19.20 8.55
C ASN A 324 10.49 -18.30 7.46
N TRP A 325 11.00 -17.08 7.28
CA TRP A 325 10.56 -16.21 6.18
C TRP A 325 10.73 -16.87 4.80
N ARG A 326 11.82 -17.61 4.57
CA ARG A 326 12.07 -18.31 3.29
C ARG A 326 10.95 -19.31 2.99
N ASP A 327 10.62 -20.15 3.97
CA ASP A 327 9.53 -21.13 3.87
C ASP A 327 8.18 -20.45 3.58
N PHE A 328 7.90 -19.34 4.27
CA PHE A 328 6.71 -18.54 4.02
C PHE A 328 6.69 -17.97 2.59
N SER A 329 7.82 -17.40 2.14
CA SER A 329 7.99 -16.82 0.80
C SER A 329 7.80 -17.85 -0.31
N ASP A 330 8.33 -19.06 -0.12
CA ASP A 330 8.18 -20.17 -1.06
C ASP A 330 6.72 -20.62 -1.15
N ALA A 331 6.02 -20.72 -0.01
CA ALA A 331 4.59 -21.04 0.01
C ALA A 331 3.72 -19.98 -0.69
N VAL A 332 4.03 -18.68 -0.51
CA VAL A 332 3.38 -17.57 -1.23
C VAL A 332 3.63 -17.68 -2.74
N SER A 333 4.85 -18.01 -3.15
CA SER A 333 5.22 -18.17 -4.56
C SER A 333 4.47 -19.34 -5.21
N ILE A 334 4.37 -20.47 -4.51
CA ILE A 334 3.59 -21.64 -4.95
C ILE A 334 2.10 -21.31 -5.06
N PHE A 335 1.55 -20.61 -4.07
CA PHE A 335 0.18 -20.11 -4.12
C PHE A 335 -0.04 -19.22 -5.35
N ALA A 336 0.93 -18.34 -5.66
CA ALA A 336 0.82 -17.41 -6.78
C ALA A 336 0.84 -18.09 -8.14
N LEU A 337 1.73 -19.07 -8.34
CA LEU A 337 1.83 -19.83 -9.58
C LEU A 337 0.54 -20.59 -9.93
N ARG A 338 -0.30 -20.91 -8.94
CA ARG A 338 -1.53 -21.72 -9.12
C ARG A 338 -2.79 -21.00 -8.65
N PHE A 339 -2.74 -19.67 -8.56
CA PHE A 339 -3.81 -18.84 -8.03
C PHE A 339 -5.17 -19.11 -8.68
N ASP A 340 -5.22 -19.12 -10.02
CA ASP A 340 -6.47 -19.32 -10.77
C ASP A 340 -7.11 -20.69 -10.46
N SER A 341 -6.29 -21.74 -10.29
CA SER A 341 -6.76 -23.08 -9.92
C SER A 341 -7.29 -23.09 -8.48
N ILE A 342 -6.53 -22.51 -7.55
CA ILE A 342 -6.90 -22.42 -6.13
C ILE A 342 -8.21 -21.65 -5.96
N LEU A 343 -8.37 -20.52 -6.65
CA LEU A 343 -9.61 -19.74 -6.62
C LEU A 343 -10.81 -20.54 -7.14
N LYS A 344 -10.64 -21.31 -8.23
CA LYS A 344 -11.72 -22.16 -8.76
C LYS A 344 -12.17 -23.18 -7.73
N ASP A 345 -11.24 -23.83 -7.04
CA ASP A 345 -11.56 -24.83 -6.01
C ASP A 345 -12.23 -24.18 -4.79
N ILE A 346 -11.76 -23.01 -4.35
CA ILE A 346 -12.40 -22.27 -3.25
C ILE A 346 -13.82 -21.81 -3.62
N LYS A 347 -14.06 -21.37 -4.87
CA LYS A 347 -15.39 -20.95 -5.35
C LYS A 347 -16.39 -22.10 -5.46
N ARG A 348 -15.92 -23.33 -5.67
CA ARG A 348 -16.78 -24.52 -5.75
C ARG A 348 -17.39 -24.90 -4.41
N ASP A 349 -16.76 -24.54 -3.29
CA ASP A 349 -17.33 -24.71 -1.95
C ASP A 349 -18.02 -23.42 -1.47
N PRO A 350 -19.37 -23.38 -1.41
CA PRO A 350 -20.12 -22.20 -0.97
C PRO A 350 -19.77 -21.74 0.45
N LYS A 351 -19.22 -22.62 1.29
CA LYS A 351 -18.77 -22.26 2.65
C LYS A 351 -17.50 -21.42 2.62
N LEU A 352 -16.64 -21.64 1.62
CA LEU A 352 -15.36 -20.97 1.47
C LEU A 352 -15.46 -19.75 0.57
N GLU A 353 -16.51 -19.59 -0.23
CA GLU A 353 -16.71 -18.44 -1.12
C GLU A 353 -16.56 -17.09 -0.38
N LYS A 354 -17.06 -17.00 0.86
CA LYS A 354 -16.89 -15.80 1.72
C LYS A 354 -15.43 -15.43 1.98
N SER A 355 -14.50 -16.39 1.96
CA SER A 355 -13.07 -16.11 2.14
C SER A 355 -12.46 -15.32 0.98
N LEU A 356 -13.11 -15.36 -0.18
CA LEU A 356 -12.76 -14.61 -1.38
C LEU A 356 -13.46 -13.25 -1.45
N GLU A 357 -14.22 -12.86 -0.41
CA GLU A 357 -14.86 -11.55 -0.38
C GLU A 357 -13.79 -10.46 -0.47
N GLY A 358 -13.93 -9.63 -1.51
CA GLY A 358 -12.92 -8.66 -1.90
C GLY A 358 -11.64 -9.29 -2.45
N ILE A 359 -11.68 -10.41 -3.18
CA ILE A 359 -10.51 -10.90 -3.91
C ILE A 359 -10.94 -11.23 -5.34
N LYS A 360 -10.60 -10.34 -6.26
CA LYS A 360 -10.79 -10.58 -7.71
C LYS A 360 -9.48 -10.82 -8.46
N ASP A 361 -8.36 -10.34 -7.94
CA ASP A 361 -7.04 -10.44 -8.54
C ASP A 361 -5.99 -10.69 -7.44
N MET A 362 -4.93 -11.43 -7.75
CA MET A 362 -3.81 -11.65 -6.83
C MET A 362 -2.75 -10.56 -6.89
N LYS A 363 -2.63 -9.87 -8.03
CA LYS A 363 -1.64 -8.80 -8.24
C LYS A 363 -1.58 -7.78 -7.09
N PRO A 364 -2.69 -7.32 -6.48
CA PRO A 364 -2.65 -6.36 -5.38
C PRO A 364 -2.39 -6.97 -3.99
N LEU A 365 -2.21 -8.29 -3.86
CA LEU A 365 -2.01 -8.92 -2.56
C LEU A 365 -0.64 -8.54 -1.99
N GLY A 366 -0.63 -7.78 -0.88
CA GLY A 366 0.59 -7.27 -0.25
C GLY A 366 1.65 -8.33 0.05
N ALA A 367 1.25 -9.53 0.48
CA ALA A 367 2.18 -10.64 0.72
C ALA A 367 2.92 -11.09 -0.55
N ARG A 368 2.24 -11.12 -1.71
CA ARG A 368 2.85 -11.44 -3.00
C ARG A 368 3.76 -10.34 -3.47
N ILE A 369 3.31 -9.08 -3.43
CA ILE A 369 4.13 -7.93 -3.84
C ILE A 369 5.41 -7.88 -2.98
N LEU A 370 5.30 -8.11 -1.67
CA LEU A 370 6.44 -8.14 -0.76
C LEU A 370 7.45 -9.23 -1.13
N VAL A 371 6.98 -10.45 -1.42
CA VAL A 371 7.84 -11.56 -1.86
C VAL A 371 8.51 -11.26 -3.21
N ASP A 372 7.75 -10.78 -4.19
CA ASP A 372 8.25 -10.45 -5.52
C ASP A 372 9.30 -9.33 -5.45
N VAL A 373 9.05 -8.31 -4.63
CA VAL A 373 9.98 -7.18 -4.43
C VAL A 373 11.24 -7.67 -3.73
N LEU A 374 11.15 -8.32 -2.56
CA LEU A 374 12.32 -8.76 -1.81
C LEU A 374 13.21 -9.76 -2.56
N SER A 375 12.62 -10.55 -3.46
CA SER A 375 13.36 -11.44 -4.36
C SER A 375 14.16 -10.67 -5.42
N ASN A 376 13.70 -9.47 -5.79
CA ASN A 376 14.25 -8.64 -6.85
C ASN A 376 14.95 -7.35 -6.39
N THR A 377 14.86 -6.95 -5.12
CA THR A 377 15.44 -5.69 -4.59
C THR A 377 16.97 -5.73 -4.54
N PHE A 378 17.59 -6.90 -4.36
CA PHE A 378 19.04 -7.00 -4.17
C PHE A 378 19.73 -8.00 -5.09
N GLN A 379 20.94 -7.68 -5.50
CA GLN A 379 21.90 -8.63 -6.04
C GLN A 379 22.49 -9.42 -4.89
N ARG A 380 22.50 -10.75 -5.02
CA ARG A 380 23.10 -11.67 -4.04
C ARG A 380 24.37 -12.28 -4.61
N GLN A 381 25.39 -12.43 -3.78
CA GLN A 381 26.59 -13.21 -4.09
C GLN A 381 26.26 -14.71 -4.13
N VAL A 382 27.22 -15.53 -4.58
CA VAL A 382 27.07 -17.00 -4.69
C VAL A 382 26.76 -17.66 -3.34
N ASP A 383 27.23 -17.07 -2.24
CA ASP A 383 26.95 -17.51 -0.86
C ASP A 383 25.60 -17.02 -0.30
N GLY A 384 24.83 -16.26 -1.09
CA GLY A 384 23.52 -15.71 -0.71
C GLY A 384 23.56 -14.33 -0.03
N ASN A 385 24.75 -13.79 0.25
CA ASN A 385 24.91 -12.48 0.88
C ASN A 385 24.50 -11.34 -0.06
N ILE A 386 23.85 -10.31 0.50
CA ILE A 386 23.42 -9.12 -0.25
C ILE A 386 24.64 -8.30 -0.66
N TYR A 387 24.84 -8.10 -1.97
CA TYR A 387 25.98 -7.38 -2.52
C TYR A 387 25.66 -5.91 -2.87
N ALA A 388 24.51 -5.68 -3.51
CA ALA A 388 24.09 -4.35 -3.95
C ALA A 388 22.57 -4.27 -4.17
N PRO A 389 21.93 -3.13 -3.93
CA PRO A 389 20.54 -2.89 -4.38
C PRO A 389 20.42 -2.91 -5.91
N ARG A 390 19.27 -3.38 -6.41
CA ARG A 390 18.95 -3.53 -7.85
C ARG A 390 18.07 -2.43 -8.42
N GLN A 391 17.37 -1.66 -7.59
CA GLN A 391 16.40 -0.65 -8.02
C GLN A 391 16.74 0.73 -7.46
N GLY A 392 16.52 1.77 -8.26
CA GLY A 392 16.63 3.15 -7.79
C GLY A 392 15.44 3.55 -6.91
N LEU A 393 15.56 4.67 -6.21
CA LEU A 393 14.52 5.16 -5.29
C LEU A 393 13.17 5.35 -5.99
N GLU A 394 13.18 5.95 -7.18
CA GLU A 394 11.97 6.17 -7.98
C GLU A 394 11.25 4.85 -8.33
N SER A 395 12.01 3.83 -8.72
CA SER A 395 11.47 2.50 -9.05
C SER A 395 10.85 1.82 -7.85
N LEU A 396 11.52 1.90 -6.69
CA LEU A 396 11.02 1.31 -5.45
C LEU A 396 9.70 1.98 -5.05
N ILE A 397 9.65 3.32 -5.05
CA ILE A 397 8.45 4.08 -4.68
C ILE A 397 7.28 3.77 -5.61
N SER A 398 7.53 3.72 -6.92
CA SER A 398 6.51 3.43 -7.93
C SER A 398 5.96 2.01 -7.82
N SER A 399 6.84 1.03 -7.58
CA SER A 399 6.46 -0.39 -7.48
C SER A 399 5.77 -0.74 -6.16
N LEU A 400 6.03 0.05 -5.11
CA LEU A 400 5.54 -0.18 -3.75
C LEU A 400 4.46 0.82 -3.34
N SER A 401 3.86 1.51 -4.32
CA SER A 401 2.84 2.56 -4.11
C SER A 401 1.65 2.10 -3.28
N THR A 402 1.26 0.82 -3.42
CA THR A 402 0.10 0.25 -2.72
C THR A 402 0.29 0.07 -1.22
N PHE A 403 1.54 0.06 -0.73
CA PHE A 403 1.83 -0.11 0.70
C PHE A 403 1.54 1.17 1.49
N GLU A 404 0.85 1.00 2.59
CA GLU A 404 0.31 2.05 3.44
C GLU A 404 1.37 2.61 4.39
N THR A 405 1.31 3.92 4.61
CA THR A 405 2.05 4.62 5.66
C THR A 405 1.09 5.43 6.53
N SER A 406 1.46 5.67 7.79
CA SER A 406 0.67 6.55 8.67
C SER A 406 0.97 8.03 8.38
N ASP A 407 2.23 8.36 8.16
CA ASP A 407 2.66 9.67 7.65
C ASP A 407 2.88 9.55 6.12
N PRO A 408 2.19 10.34 5.28
CA PRO A 408 2.37 10.26 3.83
C PRO A 408 3.82 10.49 3.36
N ARG A 409 4.63 11.26 4.11
CA ARG A 409 6.06 11.51 3.80
C ARG A 409 6.90 10.23 3.85
N ASP A 410 6.49 9.27 4.68
CA ASP A 410 7.14 7.96 4.78
C ASP A 410 7.03 7.16 3.48
N THR A 411 6.20 7.58 2.51
CA THR A 411 6.19 7.05 1.15
C THR A 411 7.59 7.07 0.52
N ILE A 412 8.36 8.12 0.81
CA ILE A 412 9.73 8.29 0.32
C ILE A 412 10.73 7.78 1.36
N TYR A 413 10.61 8.23 2.62
CA TYR A 413 11.66 8.03 3.64
C TYR A 413 11.92 6.55 3.97
N THR A 414 10.88 5.71 3.93
CA THR A 414 11.00 4.25 4.18
C THR A 414 11.92 3.52 3.20
N LEU A 415 12.05 4.02 1.98
CA LEU A 415 12.72 3.33 0.88
C LEU A 415 14.14 3.86 0.62
N LEU A 416 14.52 4.99 1.23
CA LEU A 416 15.86 5.56 1.11
C LEU A 416 16.94 4.54 1.45
N ASN A 417 16.82 3.82 2.56
CA ASN A 417 17.86 2.85 2.96
C ASN A 417 17.95 1.60 2.06
N LEU A 418 17.05 1.45 1.08
CA LEU A 418 17.00 0.32 0.15
C LEU A 418 17.42 0.71 -1.28
N ALA A 419 17.38 1.99 -1.59
CA ALA A 419 17.62 2.50 -2.93
C ALA A 419 19.12 2.47 -3.30
N LYS A 420 19.43 2.35 -4.60
CA LYS A 420 20.81 2.33 -5.12
C LYS A 420 21.62 3.53 -4.68
N GLU A 421 20.98 4.68 -4.59
CA GLU A 421 21.59 5.99 -4.38
C GLU A 421 22.03 6.17 -2.92
N THR A 422 21.40 5.45 -1.97
CA THR A 422 21.54 5.70 -0.53
C THR A 422 21.86 4.46 0.31
N CYS A 423 21.68 3.24 -0.20
CA CYS A 423 21.89 2.02 0.57
C CYS A 423 23.36 1.83 0.99
N LYS A 424 23.64 2.00 2.29
CA LYS A 424 24.96 1.78 2.90
C LYS A 424 25.08 0.34 3.40
N LEU A 425 25.30 -0.62 2.51
CA LEU A 425 25.56 -2.00 2.91
C LEU A 425 26.97 -2.15 3.54
N PRO A 426 27.13 -2.96 4.60
CA PRO A 426 28.44 -3.31 5.13
C PRO A 426 29.12 -4.34 4.20
N SER A 427 30.05 -3.90 3.33
CA SER A 427 30.86 -4.81 2.50
C SER A 427 32.25 -4.25 2.17
N SER A 428 33.18 -5.17 1.92
CA SER A 428 34.65 -5.03 1.87
C SER A 428 35.20 -3.85 1.05
N ASN A 429 36.44 -3.43 1.38
CA ASN A 429 37.25 -2.35 0.78
C ASN A 429 37.16 -2.18 -0.76
N SER A 430 36.87 -3.23 -1.53
CA SER A 430 36.68 -3.17 -2.99
C SER A 430 35.39 -2.44 -3.43
N VAL A 431 34.35 -2.40 -2.59
CA VAL A 431 33.10 -1.65 -2.83
C VAL A 431 33.26 -0.19 -2.43
N GLN A 432 34.08 0.12 -1.40
CA GLN A 432 34.45 1.48 -1.04
C GLN A 432 35.17 2.23 -2.18
N GLN A 433 36.00 1.54 -2.98
CA GLN A 433 36.65 2.15 -4.15
C GLN A 433 35.67 2.46 -5.30
N ARG A 434 34.63 1.62 -5.52
CA ARG A 434 33.55 1.92 -6.46
C ARG A 434 32.59 3.02 -5.95
N ARG A 435 32.51 3.21 -4.63
CA ARG A 435 31.72 4.27 -3.98
C ARG A 435 32.32 5.66 -4.18
N GLN A 436 33.65 5.79 -4.18
CA GLN A 436 34.31 7.09 -4.39
C GLN A 436 34.08 7.65 -5.81
N SER A 437 33.85 6.79 -6.82
CA SER A 437 33.49 7.24 -8.17
C SER A 437 31.98 7.52 -8.36
N MET A 438 31.11 7.07 -7.44
CA MET A 438 29.65 7.31 -7.47
C MET A 438 29.21 8.49 -6.58
N GLN A 439 30.07 8.93 -5.64
CA GLN A 439 29.82 10.08 -4.75
C GLN A 439 29.80 11.45 -5.45
N GLU A 440 29.99 11.51 -6.76
CA GLU A 440 29.78 12.73 -7.57
C GLU A 440 28.32 12.91 -8.05
N GLY A 441 27.39 12.00 -7.70
CA GLY A 441 25.98 12.05 -8.13
C GLY A 441 25.06 12.98 -7.30
N ASN A 442 23.83 13.19 -7.80
CA ASN A 442 22.76 13.97 -7.15
C ASN A 442 22.07 13.15 -6.04
N PRO A 443 22.34 13.37 -4.74
CA PRO A 443 21.76 12.54 -3.69
C PRO A 443 20.24 12.82 -3.52
N PRO A 444 19.44 11.79 -3.19
CA PRO A 444 18.02 12.00 -2.92
C PRO A 444 17.79 12.85 -1.65
N PRO A 445 16.64 13.55 -1.54
CA PRO A 445 16.32 14.38 -0.38
C PRO A 445 16.36 13.59 0.95
N GLU A 446 17.01 14.17 1.96
CA GLU A 446 17.05 13.59 3.31
C GLU A 446 15.69 13.66 4.03
N PRO A 447 15.43 12.75 5.00
CA PRO A 447 14.23 12.84 5.81
C PRO A 447 14.13 14.12 6.63
N ASP A 448 13.13 14.93 6.34
CA ASP A 448 12.78 16.12 7.12
C ASP A 448 11.27 16.13 7.43
N TYR A 449 10.94 15.94 8.71
CA TYR A 449 9.54 15.97 9.18
C TYR A 449 9.07 17.39 9.57
N SER A 450 9.93 18.41 9.44
CA SER A 450 9.61 19.81 9.74
C SER A 450 8.97 20.56 8.56
N ILE A 451 9.16 20.07 7.34
CA ILE A 451 8.56 20.63 6.12
C ILE A 451 7.20 19.96 5.77
N ASP A 452 6.36 20.69 5.04
CA ASP A 452 5.05 20.23 4.59
C ASP A 452 5.14 19.14 3.50
N LEU A 453 4.07 18.35 3.34
CA LEU A 453 4.07 17.21 2.42
C LEU A 453 4.27 17.62 0.96
N LEU A 454 3.63 18.71 0.53
CA LEU A 454 3.74 19.19 -0.84
C LEU A 454 5.19 19.53 -1.16
N GLN A 455 5.91 20.16 -0.23
CA GLN A 455 7.33 20.44 -0.41
C GLN A 455 8.17 19.16 -0.48
N VAL A 456 7.90 18.15 0.36
CA VAL A 456 8.58 16.84 0.29
C VAL A 456 8.39 16.20 -1.08
N TYR A 457 7.15 16.15 -1.58
CA TYR A 457 6.84 15.57 -2.89
C TYR A 457 7.43 16.38 -4.05
N THR A 458 7.42 17.71 -3.95
CA THR A 458 8.05 18.58 -4.94
C THR A 458 9.55 18.36 -5.02
N ASN A 459 10.23 18.29 -3.88
CA ASN A 459 11.67 18.00 -3.81
C ASN A 459 12.00 16.63 -4.40
N PHE A 460 11.18 15.63 -4.11
CA PHE A 460 11.36 14.30 -4.67
C PHE A 460 11.16 14.27 -6.18
N ILE A 461 10.12 14.92 -6.72
CA ILE A 461 9.89 15.01 -8.17
C ILE A 461 11.05 15.75 -8.86
N LYS A 462 11.51 16.88 -8.30
CA LYS A 462 12.69 17.60 -8.81
C LYS A 462 13.90 16.68 -8.93
N TRP A 463 14.18 15.94 -7.85
CA TRP A 463 15.28 14.98 -7.83
C TRP A 463 15.10 13.86 -8.88
N CYS A 464 13.91 13.26 -9.02
CA CYS A 464 13.65 12.23 -10.03
C CYS A 464 13.89 12.75 -11.46
N ILE A 465 13.47 13.98 -11.75
CA ILE A 465 13.65 14.59 -13.08
C ILE A 465 15.13 14.84 -13.35
N GLU A 466 15.87 15.35 -12.37
CA GLU A 466 17.31 15.60 -12.47
C GLU A 466 18.13 14.31 -12.62
N ASP A 467 17.77 13.25 -11.89
CA ASP A 467 18.46 11.95 -11.92
C ASP A 467 18.15 11.15 -13.20
N SER A 468 16.88 11.09 -13.60
CA SER A 468 16.43 10.24 -14.73
C SER A 468 16.40 10.94 -16.08
N GLY A 469 16.46 12.29 -16.10
CA GLY A 469 16.21 13.10 -17.28
C GLY A 469 14.81 12.91 -17.89
N SER A 470 13.84 12.45 -17.10
CA SER A 470 12.48 12.12 -17.55
C SER A 470 11.40 12.80 -16.72
N LEU A 471 10.28 13.10 -17.35
CA LEU A 471 9.06 13.61 -16.73
C LEU A 471 8.05 12.51 -16.39
N ASP A 472 8.36 11.24 -16.65
CA ASP A 472 7.44 10.12 -16.45
C ASP A 472 6.91 10.03 -15.00
N ILE A 473 7.66 10.53 -14.02
CA ILE A 473 7.23 10.60 -12.61
C ILE A 473 5.90 11.37 -12.45
N LEU A 474 5.60 12.32 -13.34
CA LEU A 474 4.33 13.06 -13.36
C LEU A 474 3.14 12.20 -13.78
N CYS A 475 3.38 11.08 -14.47
CA CYS A 475 2.36 10.12 -14.88
C CYS A 475 2.24 8.92 -13.92
N ARG A 476 3.20 8.74 -13.01
CA ARG A 476 3.24 7.60 -12.08
C ARG A 476 2.36 7.84 -10.85
N HIS A 477 1.59 6.83 -10.48
CA HIS A 477 0.70 6.85 -9.32
C HIS A 477 1.43 6.36 -8.06
N TRP A 478 2.00 7.28 -7.28
CA TRP A 478 2.84 6.94 -6.13
C TRP A 478 2.51 7.70 -4.85
N ALA A 479 1.93 8.90 -4.97
CA ALA A 479 1.73 9.79 -3.83
C ALA A 479 0.53 9.37 -2.97
N LEU A 480 0.67 9.54 -1.66
CA LEU A 480 -0.45 9.48 -0.71
C LEU A 480 -0.95 10.90 -0.40
N PRO A 481 -2.26 11.16 -0.41
CA PRO A 481 -2.80 12.45 0.01
C PRO A 481 -2.84 12.52 1.54
N GLU A 482 -2.77 13.71 2.14
CA GLU A 482 -2.70 13.89 3.61
C GLU A 482 -3.99 13.65 4.44
N LEU A 483 -4.61 12.47 4.57
CA LEU A 483 -5.76 12.09 5.48
C LEU A 483 -6.71 13.16 6.22
N LYS A 484 -8.05 13.11 5.96
CA LYS A 484 -9.10 14.10 6.38
C LYS A 484 -9.63 14.00 7.82
N GLN A 485 -9.34 12.96 8.60
CA GLN A 485 -10.02 12.74 9.89
C GLN A 485 -9.22 13.18 11.11
N VAL A 486 -9.91 13.81 12.07
CA VAL A 486 -9.41 14.21 13.38
C VAL A 486 -9.32 12.97 14.28
N LEU A 487 -8.13 12.40 14.46
CA LEU A 487 -7.80 11.57 15.63
C LEU A 487 -6.30 11.74 15.94
N ASP A 488 -6.03 12.38 17.09
CA ASP A 488 -4.72 12.69 17.69
C ASP A 488 -4.07 14.02 17.24
N GLU A 489 -3.68 14.87 18.21
CA GLU A 489 -3.09 16.23 18.06
C GLU A 489 -1.75 16.25 17.29
N HIS A 490 -1.30 15.10 16.78
CA HIS A 490 0.04 14.87 16.24
C HIS A 490 0.08 14.68 14.70
N TYR A 491 -1.06 14.73 13.99
CA TYR A 491 -1.10 14.48 12.55
C TYR A 491 -1.88 15.56 11.77
N PRO A 492 -1.29 16.19 10.74
CA PRO A 492 -1.90 17.28 9.96
C PRO A 492 -2.90 16.84 8.87
N ARG A 493 -3.66 17.81 8.31
CA ARG A 493 -4.90 17.71 7.49
C ARG A 493 -4.69 17.35 6.00
N LEU A 494 -5.74 16.93 5.27
CA LEU A 494 -5.73 16.73 3.79
C LEU A 494 -5.70 18.03 2.99
N VAL A 495 -4.61 18.26 2.27
CA VAL A 495 -4.50 19.18 1.12
C VAL A 495 -4.90 18.48 -0.20
N GLU A 496 -5.57 19.23 -1.08
CA GLU A 496 -5.71 18.85 -2.50
C GLU A 496 -4.33 19.01 -3.16
N LEU A 497 -3.71 17.90 -3.54
CA LEU A 497 -2.43 17.91 -4.27
C LEU A 497 -2.65 18.44 -5.70
N PRO A 498 -1.66 19.13 -6.30
CA PRO A 498 -1.75 19.59 -7.68
C PRO A 498 -1.81 18.43 -8.67
N SER A 499 -2.38 18.65 -9.86
CA SER A 499 -2.68 17.58 -10.82
C SER A 499 -1.45 16.82 -11.34
N TRP A 500 -0.28 17.44 -11.24
CA TRP A 500 1.02 16.86 -11.60
C TRP A 500 1.62 15.94 -10.53
N ILE A 501 0.93 15.73 -9.40
CA ILE A 501 1.26 14.72 -8.38
C ILE A 501 0.14 13.68 -8.34
N LYS A 502 0.34 12.56 -9.03
CA LYS A 502 -0.68 11.51 -9.15
C LYS A 502 -0.73 10.61 -7.92
N THR A 503 -1.95 10.41 -7.41
CA THR A 503 -2.16 9.65 -6.18
C THR A 503 -2.29 8.15 -6.42
N VAL A 504 -1.94 7.32 -5.44
CA VAL A 504 -2.08 5.86 -5.53
C VAL A 504 -3.53 5.41 -5.78
N HIS A 505 -4.52 6.20 -5.38
CA HIS A 505 -5.95 5.88 -5.56
C HIS A 505 -6.37 5.80 -7.02
N GLU A 506 -5.63 6.49 -7.90
CA GLU A 506 -5.82 6.53 -9.35
C GLU A 506 -5.03 5.40 -10.06
N SER A 507 -4.22 4.63 -9.33
CA SER A 507 -3.50 3.49 -9.90
C SER A 507 -4.43 2.34 -10.32
N ALA A 508 -3.91 1.41 -11.13
CA ALA A 508 -4.65 0.27 -11.65
C ALA A 508 -5.38 -0.56 -10.58
N TYR A 509 -4.88 -0.59 -9.35
CA TYR A 509 -5.48 -1.33 -8.24
C TYR A 509 -5.82 -0.47 -7.01
N GLY A 510 -5.49 0.82 -6.99
CA GLY A 510 -5.73 1.68 -5.82
C GLY A 510 -4.87 1.32 -4.60
N SER A 511 -5.29 1.77 -3.41
CA SER A 511 -4.63 1.42 -2.14
C SER A 511 -4.90 -0.04 -1.74
N GLN A 512 -4.11 -0.64 -0.83
CA GLN A 512 -4.32 -2.05 -0.45
C GLN A 512 -5.71 -2.33 0.16
N THR A 513 -6.28 -1.42 0.95
CA THR A 513 -7.67 -1.57 1.44
C THR A 513 -8.72 -1.57 0.33
N GLU A 514 -8.42 -0.92 -0.79
CA GLU A 514 -9.30 -0.77 -1.94
C GLU A 514 -9.06 -1.84 -3.04
N GLY A 515 -7.81 -2.30 -3.20
CA GLY A 515 -7.34 -3.15 -4.30
C GLY A 515 -7.74 -4.61 -4.21
N PHE A 516 -8.29 -5.02 -3.08
CA PHE A 516 -9.02 -6.27 -2.91
C PHE A 516 -10.22 -6.36 -3.90
N GLY A 517 -10.87 -5.24 -4.23
CA GLY A 517 -12.03 -5.19 -5.13
C GLY A 517 -11.77 -5.51 -6.62
N GLY A 518 -10.53 -5.79 -7.01
CA GLY A 518 -10.10 -6.01 -8.39
C GLY A 518 -9.54 -4.76 -9.07
N ARG A 519 -9.31 -4.85 -10.38
CA ARG A 519 -8.77 -3.77 -11.21
C ARG A 519 -9.72 -2.55 -11.22
N ARG A 520 -9.16 -1.35 -11.04
CA ARG A 520 -9.84 -0.05 -11.07
C ARG A 520 -9.62 0.71 -12.36
N THR A 521 -8.42 0.65 -12.93
CA THR A 521 -8.11 1.22 -14.24
C THR A 521 -7.00 0.42 -14.96
N GLY A 522 -6.62 0.81 -16.16
CA GLY A 522 -5.49 0.23 -16.91
C GLY A 522 -4.15 0.47 -16.21
N ASP A 523 -3.20 -0.42 -16.45
CA ASP A 523 -1.81 -0.30 -16.04
C ASP A 523 -1.17 0.94 -16.66
N SER A 524 -0.18 1.51 -15.96
CA SER A 524 0.47 2.73 -16.43
C SER A 524 1.25 2.50 -17.74
N PHE A 525 1.22 3.46 -18.66
CA PHE A 525 1.94 3.37 -19.94
C PHE A 525 3.43 3.70 -19.79
N VAL A 526 3.81 4.61 -18.88
CA VAL A 526 5.23 4.95 -18.63
C VAL A 526 6.05 3.84 -17.97
N GLY A 527 5.40 2.78 -17.45
CA GLY A 527 6.08 1.66 -16.81
C GLY A 527 6.95 2.03 -15.60
N VAL A 528 7.87 1.13 -15.23
CA VAL A 528 8.88 1.40 -14.19
C VAL A 528 10.08 2.15 -14.79
N PRO A 529 10.80 2.99 -14.02
CA PRO A 529 11.87 3.85 -14.53
C PRO A 529 12.95 3.13 -15.37
N GLU A 530 13.36 1.92 -14.99
CA GLU A 530 14.38 1.13 -15.69
C GLU A 530 13.85 0.36 -16.92
N ALA A 531 12.54 0.36 -17.17
CA ALA A 531 11.90 -0.37 -18.27
C ALA A 531 10.88 0.50 -19.00
N ARG A 532 11.36 1.56 -19.67
CA ARG A 532 10.53 2.41 -20.52
C ARG A 532 9.98 1.62 -21.70
N CYS A 533 8.66 1.66 -21.87
CA CYS A 533 7.95 0.95 -22.95
C CYS A 533 7.88 1.76 -24.25
N TYR A 534 8.03 3.09 -24.14
CA TYR A 534 7.75 4.07 -25.20
C TYR A 534 8.79 5.20 -25.17
N ASN A 535 8.83 6.03 -26.21
CA ASN A 535 9.74 7.16 -26.33
C ASN A 535 9.11 8.34 -27.12
N ALA A 536 7.92 8.79 -26.71
CA ALA A 536 7.15 9.78 -27.45
C ALA A 536 7.87 11.12 -27.64
N SER A 537 8.62 11.59 -26.63
CA SER A 537 9.46 12.80 -26.76
C SER A 537 10.76 12.59 -27.55
N HIS A 538 11.00 11.38 -28.07
CA HIS A 538 12.19 11.02 -28.84
C HIS A 538 13.52 11.43 -28.16
N GLY A 539 13.57 11.33 -26.84
CA GLY A 539 14.75 11.70 -26.04
C GLY A 539 14.99 13.21 -25.89
N LEU A 540 14.05 14.08 -26.30
CA LEU A 540 14.14 15.51 -26.01
C LEU A 540 14.17 15.73 -24.48
N PRO A 541 15.13 16.52 -23.96
CA PRO A 541 15.28 16.71 -22.53
C PRO A 541 14.13 17.54 -21.94
N PRO A 542 13.80 17.33 -20.66
CA PRO A 542 12.79 18.13 -19.99
C PRO A 542 13.20 19.60 -19.89
N THR A 543 12.27 20.50 -20.23
CA THR A 543 12.37 21.92 -19.90
C THR A 543 11.24 22.26 -18.94
N ILE A 544 11.57 22.37 -17.65
CA ILE A 544 10.61 22.56 -16.57
C ILE A 544 11.03 23.70 -15.65
N SER A 545 10.06 24.48 -15.17
CA SER A 545 10.25 25.45 -14.09
C SER A 545 9.14 25.31 -13.04
N PHE A 546 9.51 25.36 -11.77
CA PHE A 546 8.56 25.27 -10.67
C PHE A 546 8.15 26.67 -10.24
N GLY A 547 6.85 26.93 -10.10
CA GLY A 547 6.32 28.27 -9.83
C GLY A 547 6.87 28.93 -8.56
N ARG A 548 7.27 28.11 -7.57
CA ARG A 548 7.93 28.55 -6.33
C ARG A 548 9.32 29.16 -6.57
N ASP A 549 10.06 28.68 -7.57
CA ASP A 549 11.43 29.15 -7.87
C ASP A 549 11.41 30.53 -8.55
N ASN A 550 10.26 30.95 -9.07
CA ASN A 550 10.03 32.26 -9.68
C ASN A 550 9.52 33.32 -8.69
N ALA A 551 9.37 32.98 -7.40
CA ALA A 551 9.08 33.96 -6.36
C ALA A 551 10.33 34.79 -6.06
N LEU A 552 10.36 36.04 -6.55
CA LEU A 552 11.38 37.04 -6.22
C LEU A 552 11.64 37.09 -4.69
N PRO A 553 12.89 37.31 -4.25
CA PRO A 553 13.17 37.51 -2.83
C PRO A 553 12.33 38.66 -2.29
N LYS A 554 11.66 38.43 -1.14
CA LYS A 554 10.92 39.48 -0.41
C LYS A 554 11.85 40.69 -0.25
N GLN A 555 11.50 41.82 -0.88
CA GLN A 555 12.13 43.09 -0.54
C GLN A 555 11.80 43.43 0.92
N PRO A 556 12.78 43.98 1.67
CA PRO A 556 12.60 44.27 3.08
C PRO A 556 11.59 45.41 3.28
N ASP A 557 10.80 45.26 4.34
CA ASP A 557 9.77 46.18 4.82
C ASP A 557 10.19 47.65 4.76
N GLN A 558 9.30 48.51 4.25
CA GLN A 558 9.21 49.91 4.67
C GLN A 558 7.76 50.39 4.73
N PRO A 559 7.47 51.37 5.61
CA PRO A 559 6.29 51.37 6.45
C PRO A 559 5.12 52.18 5.89
N SER A 560 3.98 51.99 6.57
CA SER A 560 2.73 52.74 6.52
C SER A 560 2.88 54.24 6.23
N ASP A 561 2.00 54.77 5.38
CA ASP A 561 1.36 56.06 5.64
C ASP A 561 0.02 56.21 4.89
N GLU A 562 -0.82 57.05 5.49
CA GLU A 562 -2.27 57.18 5.36
C GLU A 562 -2.76 57.99 4.14
N ASN A 563 -4.04 57.75 3.79
CA ASN A 563 -5.08 58.67 3.31
C ASN A 563 -4.79 59.73 2.23
N THR A 564 -5.59 59.66 1.15
CA THR A 564 -6.55 60.66 0.59
C THR A 564 -6.89 60.18 -0.84
N GLY A 565 -8.12 60.02 -1.30
CA GLY A 565 -9.19 61.02 -1.41
C GLY A 565 -9.37 61.41 -2.89
N GLU A 566 -10.58 61.23 -3.41
CA GLU A 566 -11.19 61.90 -4.59
C GLU A 566 -11.33 61.19 -5.96
N GLU A 567 -12.45 61.59 -6.59
CA GLU A 567 -13.25 61.01 -7.67
C GLU A 567 -12.89 61.52 -9.08
N HIS A 568 -13.63 60.98 -10.07
CA HIS A 568 -13.84 61.46 -11.46
C HIS A 568 -12.74 61.09 -12.47
N ASP A 569 -13.00 60.73 -13.73
CA ASP A 569 -14.14 60.98 -14.61
C ASP A 569 -14.19 59.96 -15.77
N LYS A 570 -15.34 59.91 -16.45
CA LYS A 570 -15.65 59.16 -17.68
C LYS A 570 -14.95 59.77 -18.89
N THR A 571 -14.64 58.99 -19.93
CA THR A 571 -15.25 59.05 -21.29
C THR A 571 -14.40 58.38 -22.38
N ASP A 572 -15.14 57.93 -23.40
CA ASP A 572 -14.76 57.74 -24.81
C ASP A 572 -14.23 56.39 -25.33
N SER A 573 -15.25 55.62 -25.70
CA SER A 573 -15.36 54.69 -26.82
C SER A 573 -14.62 55.10 -28.11
N ILE A 574 -13.84 54.17 -28.65
CA ILE A 574 -13.68 53.99 -30.11
C ILE A 574 -13.75 52.48 -30.40
N ALA A 575 -14.76 52.08 -31.16
CA ALA A 575 -14.95 50.71 -31.65
C ALA A 575 -14.07 50.45 -32.88
N PRO A 576 -13.64 49.18 -33.09
CA PRO A 576 -13.48 48.68 -34.45
C PRO A 576 -14.37 47.47 -34.71
N SER A 577 -15.08 47.58 -35.84
CA SER A 577 -15.42 46.54 -36.82
C SER A 577 -15.72 45.12 -36.35
N ARG A 578 -17.00 44.77 -36.52
CA ARG A 578 -17.57 43.42 -36.53
C ARG A 578 -16.78 42.44 -37.39
N GLN A 579 -16.19 41.43 -36.76
CA GLN A 579 -16.08 40.09 -37.35
C GLN A 579 -16.82 39.09 -36.44
N ARG A 580 -17.48 38.13 -37.09
CA ARG A 580 -18.50 37.26 -36.49
C ARG A 580 -17.88 36.31 -35.44
N PRO A 581 -18.48 36.14 -34.25
CA PRO A 581 -18.02 35.16 -33.29
C PRO A 581 -18.49 33.75 -33.69
N VAL A 582 -17.54 32.80 -33.72
CA VAL A 582 -17.84 31.36 -33.74
C VAL A 582 -18.39 31.01 -32.36
N ALA A 583 -19.67 30.67 -32.32
CA ALA A 583 -20.41 30.41 -31.09
C ALA A 583 -20.07 29.03 -30.51
N GLY A 584 -19.83 28.96 -29.19
CA GLY A 584 -20.12 27.74 -28.43
C GLY A 584 -19.03 27.14 -27.54
N ARG A 585 -18.04 27.86 -27.01
CA ARG A 585 -17.15 27.31 -25.96
C ARG A 585 -17.79 27.48 -24.57
N LYS A 586 -18.09 26.37 -23.89
CA LYS A 586 -18.60 26.37 -22.51
C LYS A 586 -17.46 26.77 -21.55
N VAL A 587 -17.59 27.94 -20.94
CA VAL A 587 -16.69 28.41 -19.87
C VAL A 587 -16.90 27.55 -18.63
N LEU A 588 -15.95 26.66 -18.33
CA LEU A 588 -15.89 25.97 -17.04
C LEU A 588 -15.42 26.98 -15.97
N ARG A 589 -16.28 27.26 -14.98
CA ARG A 589 -15.97 28.19 -13.88
C ARG A 589 -14.78 27.67 -13.08
N ALA A 590 -13.70 28.44 -13.05
CA ALA A 590 -12.59 28.24 -12.13
C ALA A 590 -13.12 28.22 -10.68
N ARG A 591 -12.86 27.14 -9.94
CA ARG A 591 -12.94 27.17 -8.47
C ARG A 591 -12.00 28.29 -8.01
N ARG A 592 -12.41 29.07 -7.01
CA ARG A 592 -11.55 30.07 -6.34
C ARG A 592 -10.39 29.33 -5.66
N ILE A 593 -9.37 29.01 -6.43
CA ILE A 593 -8.08 28.55 -5.94
C ILE A 593 -7.25 29.82 -5.82
N THR A 594 -6.95 30.18 -4.58
CA THR A 594 -6.07 31.29 -4.24
C THR A 594 -4.76 31.14 -5.01
N SER A 595 -4.18 32.27 -5.43
CA SER A 595 -2.96 32.43 -6.22
C SER A 595 -1.69 31.87 -5.54
N ASP A 596 -1.67 30.58 -5.24
CA ASP A 596 -0.52 29.92 -4.63
C ASP A 596 0.39 29.40 -5.74
N MET A 597 1.40 30.21 -6.09
CA MET A 597 2.41 29.88 -7.10
C MET A 597 3.14 28.55 -6.78
N ASN A 598 3.07 28.08 -5.52
CA ASN A 598 3.65 26.81 -5.08
C ASN A 598 3.02 25.57 -5.72
N LEU A 599 1.81 25.68 -6.29
CA LEU A 599 1.11 24.55 -6.91
C LEU A 599 1.37 24.41 -8.41
N THR A 600 2.12 25.33 -9.03
CA THR A 600 2.26 25.37 -10.49
C THR A 600 3.63 24.90 -10.97
N ILE A 601 3.65 24.18 -12.10
CA ILE A 601 4.87 23.89 -12.87
C ILE A 601 4.63 24.31 -14.32
N THR A 602 5.66 24.84 -14.98
CA THR A 602 5.61 25.14 -16.42
C THR A 602 6.54 24.18 -17.14
N ILE A 603 6.01 23.48 -18.14
CA ILE A 603 6.71 22.44 -18.89
C ILE A 603 6.59 22.74 -20.37
N ARG A 604 7.68 22.60 -21.12
CA ARG A 604 7.66 22.70 -22.57
C ARG A 604 7.19 21.40 -23.23
N GLY A 605 6.41 21.50 -24.30
CA GLY A 605 6.00 20.36 -25.10
C GLY A 605 5.40 20.73 -26.44
N LEU A 606 4.87 19.74 -27.12
CA LEU A 606 4.19 19.89 -28.42
C LEU A 606 2.73 19.42 -28.32
N CYS A 607 1.77 20.28 -28.69
CA CYS A 607 0.39 19.87 -28.90
C CYS A 607 0.28 19.03 -30.19
N ILE A 608 -0.23 17.80 -30.09
CA ILE A 608 -0.39 16.90 -31.23
C ILE A 608 -1.86 16.79 -31.69
N GLY A 609 -2.82 17.16 -30.83
CA GLY A 609 -4.23 17.20 -31.21
C GLY A 609 -5.16 17.58 -30.08
N VAL A 610 -6.45 17.74 -30.42
CA VAL A 610 -7.52 18.03 -29.47
C VAL A 610 -8.55 16.93 -29.54
N VAL A 611 -8.98 16.43 -28.39
CA VAL A 611 -9.97 15.35 -28.29
C VAL A 611 -11.30 15.82 -28.88
N SER A 612 -11.76 15.16 -29.94
CA SER A 612 -12.99 15.46 -30.67
C SER A 612 -14.14 14.51 -30.33
N ASP A 613 -13.85 13.26 -29.97
CA ASP A 613 -14.84 12.28 -29.51
C ASP A 613 -14.24 11.33 -28.47
N THR A 614 -15.08 10.77 -27.61
CA THR A 614 -14.67 9.82 -26.57
C THR A 614 -15.71 8.73 -26.33
N HIS A 615 -15.27 7.49 -26.12
CA HIS A 615 -16.15 6.38 -25.71
C HIS A 615 -15.55 5.61 -24.52
N PRO A 616 -16.30 5.42 -23.43
CA PRO A 616 -15.79 4.71 -22.25
C PRO A 616 -15.75 3.19 -22.44
N MET A 617 -14.75 2.54 -21.84
CA MET A 617 -14.56 1.09 -21.79
C MET A 617 -14.63 0.62 -20.33
N TYR A 618 -15.85 0.47 -19.82
CA TYR A 618 -16.09 0.09 -18.43
C TYR A 618 -15.72 -1.38 -18.17
N GLU A 619 -14.97 -1.62 -17.11
CA GLU A 619 -14.56 -2.97 -16.65
C GLU A 619 -13.95 -3.84 -17.77
N GLY A 620 -13.26 -3.20 -18.71
CA GLY A 620 -12.61 -3.87 -19.84
C GLY A 620 -13.59 -4.37 -20.91
N ILE A 621 -14.82 -3.86 -20.97
CA ILE A 621 -15.76 -4.07 -22.08
C ILE A 621 -15.42 -3.10 -23.21
N ILE A 622 -15.18 -3.62 -24.41
CA ILE A 622 -14.90 -2.83 -25.61
C ILE A 622 -16.20 -2.69 -26.43
N PRO A 623 -16.80 -1.49 -26.50
CA PRO A 623 -18.07 -1.29 -27.20
C PRO A 623 -17.92 -1.45 -28.72
N ARG A 624 -18.98 -1.91 -29.37
CA ARG A 624 -19.09 -1.99 -30.84
C ARG A 624 -18.76 -0.69 -31.55
N GLN A 625 -19.14 0.45 -30.96
CA GLN A 625 -18.84 1.77 -31.52
C GLN A 625 -17.34 2.05 -31.55
N VAL A 626 -16.60 1.66 -30.50
CA VAL A 626 -15.13 1.76 -30.46
C VAL A 626 -14.52 0.88 -31.55
N LEU A 627 -14.96 -0.39 -31.63
CA LEU A 627 -14.47 -1.31 -32.67
C LEU A 627 -14.68 -0.77 -34.08
N ARG A 628 -15.88 -0.25 -34.37
CA ARG A 628 -16.20 0.38 -35.67
C ARG A 628 -15.35 1.61 -35.95
N SER A 629 -15.13 2.45 -34.94
CA SER A 629 -14.30 3.67 -35.06
C SER A 629 -12.84 3.32 -35.34
N LEU A 630 -12.36 2.20 -34.77
CA LEU A 630 -11.07 1.61 -35.08
C LEU A 630 -11.02 0.85 -36.42
N GLY A 631 -12.10 0.82 -37.20
CA GLY A 631 -12.14 0.22 -38.53
C GLY A 631 -12.62 -1.24 -38.60
N HIS A 632 -13.20 -1.78 -37.52
CA HIS A 632 -13.80 -3.12 -37.53
C HIS A 632 -15.11 -3.16 -38.34
N ASP A 633 -15.18 -4.03 -39.36
CA ASP A 633 -16.42 -4.39 -40.04
C ASP A 633 -16.87 -5.81 -39.63
N PRO A 634 -17.99 -5.95 -38.90
CA PRO A 634 -18.55 -7.24 -38.50
C PRO A 634 -18.90 -8.20 -39.65
N ARG A 635 -18.93 -7.73 -40.90
CA ARG A 635 -19.13 -8.60 -42.08
C ARG A 635 -17.84 -9.29 -42.53
N THR A 636 -16.70 -8.85 -42.02
CA THR A 636 -15.36 -9.28 -42.45
C THR A 636 -14.57 -10.02 -41.35
N GLU A 637 -15.20 -10.36 -40.22
CA GLU A 637 -14.53 -10.96 -39.04
C GLU A 637 -13.81 -12.29 -39.35
N LEU A 638 -14.26 -13.01 -40.37
CA LEU A 638 -13.64 -14.25 -40.85
C LEU A 638 -12.50 -14.02 -41.86
N GLN A 639 -12.36 -12.80 -42.39
CA GLN A 639 -11.37 -12.41 -43.40
C GLN A 639 -10.12 -11.75 -42.79
N GLY A 640 -10.27 -11.06 -41.65
CA GLY A 640 -9.16 -10.45 -40.91
C GLY A 640 -9.66 -9.38 -39.93
N VAL A 641 -8.76 -8.84 -39.11
CA VAL A 641 -9.04 -7.68 -38.25
C VAL A 641 -8.10 -6.55 -38.64
N ALA A 642 -8.59 -5.31 -38.66
CA ALA A 642 -7.76 -4.16 -38.98
C ALA A 642 -6.66 -3.96 -37.91
N ASP A 643 -5.45 -3.60 -38.34
CA ASP A 643 -4.31 -3.41 -37.43
C ASP A 643 -4.55 -2.35 -36.37
N THR A 644 -5.29 -1.30 -36.74
CA THR A 644 -5.76 -0.25 -35.84
C THR A 644 -6.57 -0.79 -34.67
N VAL A 645 -7.36 -1.86 -34.86
CA VAL A 645 -8.18 -2.47 -33.79
C VAL A 645 -7.28 -3.16 -32.77
N TRP A 646 -6.57 -4.22 -33.19
CA TRP A 646 -5.87 -5.07 -32.24
C TRP A 646 -4.65 -4.38 -31.63
N ARG A 647 -3.94 -3.52 -32.38
CA ARG A 647 -2.82 -2.74 -31.85
C ARG A 647 -3.27 -1.72 -30.82
N THR A 648 -4.37 -1.00 -31.06
CA THR A 648 -4.88 -0.02 -30.08
C THR A 648 -5.30 -0.69 -28.78
N LEU A 649 -6.02 -1.82 -28.85
CA LEU A 649 -6.51 -2.52 -27.65
C LEU A 649 -5.39 -3.07 -26.74
N VAL A 650 -4.17 -3.22 -27.24
CA VAL A 650 -3.00 -3.63 -26.45
C VAL A 650 -1.96 -2.50 -26.27
N ALA A 651 -2.32 -1.28 -26.66
CA ALA A 651 -1.43 -0.12 -26.72
C ALA A 651 -0.13 -0.42 -27.49
N ASP A 652 -0.24 -1.21 -28.55
CA ASP A 652 0.85 -1.64 -29.42
C ASP A 652 2.06 -2.21 -28.68
N ARG A 653 1.81 -2.93 -27.58
CA ARG A 653 2.83 -3.62 -26.78
C ARG A 653 2.31 -4.94 -26.20
N ASP A 654 3.23 -5.86 -25.92
CA ASP A 654 2.98 -7.07 -25.15
C ASP A 654 2.96 -6.80 -23.63
N ALA A 655 2.86 -7.87 -22.83
CA ALA A 655 2.83 -7.76 -21.38
C ALA A 655 4.14 -7.26 -20.75
N ASP A 656 5.28 -7.40 -21.46
CA ASP A 656 6.60 -6.96 -21.01
C ASP A 656 6.97 -5.56 -21.54
N GLY A 657 6.04 -4.89 -22.24
CA GLY A 657 6.29 -3.58 -22.84
C GLY A 657 7.09 -3.63 -24.13
N LYS A 658 7.21 -4.80 -24.78
CA LYS A 658 7.88 -4.98 -26.08
C LYS A 658 6.86 -4.99 -27.23
N ALA A 659 7.36 -5.06 -28.46
CA ALA A 659 6.51 -5.15 -29.64
C ALA A 659 5.51 -6.31 -29.52
N PRO A 660 4.23 -6.11 -29.89
CA PRO A 660 3.21 -7.12 -29.68
C PRO A 660 3.46 -8.32 -30.61
N PRO A 661 3.31 -9.56 -30.11
CA PRO A 661 3.59 -10.73 -30.92
C PRO A 661 2.55 -10.91 -32.03
N ALA A 662 2.98 -11.45 -33.17
CA ALA A 662 2.14 -11.60 -34.36
C ALA A 662 0.83 -12.40 -34.13
N TRP A 663 0.81 -13.27 -33.11
CA TRP A 663 -0.38 -14.05 -32.79
C TRP A 663 -1.49 -13.23 -32.11
N TYR A 664 -1.24 -12.01 -31.63
CA TYR A 664 -2.26 -11.12 -31.06
C TYR A 664 -3.36 -10.79 -32.07
N HIS A 665 -3.01 -10.59 -33.35
CA HIS A 665 -3.99 -10.41 -34.42
C HIS A 665 -4.99 -11.58 -34.47
N ARG A 666 -4.50 -12.82 -34.40
CA ARG A 666 -5.35 -14.02 -34.41
C ARG A 666 -6.17 -14.14 -33.13
N ALA A 667 -5.59 -13.86 -31.96
CA ALA A 667 -6.31 -13.86 -30.70
C ALA A 667 -7.47 -12.86 -30.72
N CYS A 668 -7.23 -11.62 -31.16
CA CYS A 668 -8.26 -10.60 -31.33
C CYS A 668 -9.40 -11.06 -32.24
N MET A 669 -9.07 -11.61 -33.41
CA MET A 669 -10.05 -12.14 -34.36
C MET A 669 -10.93 -13.21 -33.71
N THR A 670 -10.34 -14.12 -32.92
CA THR A 670 -11.13 -15.14 -32.22
C THR A 670 -12.02 -14.57 -31.12
N CYS A 671 -11.60 -13.50 -30.43
CA CYS A 671 -12.41 -12.84 -29.41
C CYS A 671 -13.64 -12.14 -30.00
N LEU A 672 -13.51 -11.56 -31.20
CA LEU A 672 -14.62 -10.91 -31.91
C LEU A 672 -15.69 -11.93 -32.35
N VAL A 673 -15.27 -13.11 -32.80
CA VAL A 673 -16.18 -14.21 -33.17
C VAL A 673 -16.86 -14.85 -31.94
N SER A 674 -16.22 -14.79 -30.76
CA SER A 674 -16.76 -15.34 -29.51
C SER A 674 -17.85 -14.46 -28.85
N ASP A 675 -18.24 -13.34 -29.48
CA ASP A 675 -19.23 -12.42 -28.92
C ASP A 675 -20.65 -13.04 -28.85
N THR A 676 -21.33 -12.75 -27.73
CA THR A 676 -22.61 -13.30 -27.29
C THR A 676 -23.84 -12.53 -27.78
N GLY A 677 -23.68 -11.64 -28.77
CA GLY A 677 -24.79 -11.11 -29.58
C GLY A 677 -24.95 -9.59 -29.67
N ALA A 678 -24.05 -8.78 -29.09
CA ALA A 678 -24.16 -7.31 -29.08
C ALA A 678 -23.19 -6.56 -30.03
N GLY A 679 -22.15 -7.23 -30.51
CA GLY A 679 -21.01 -6.68 -31.24
C GLY A 679 -19.87 -6.14 -30.35
N ASN A 680 -19.81 -6.52 -29.06
CA ASN A 680 -18.85 -6.01 -28.08
C ASN A 680 -17.80 -7.09 -27.74
N ILE A 681 -16.61 -6.69 -27.29
CA ILE A 681 -15.69 -7.61 -26.61
C ILE A 681 -15.88 -7.45 -25.11
N ASP A 682 -16.54 -8.43 -24.47
CA ASP A 682 -16.58 -8.55 -23.01
C ASP A 682 -15.43 -9.46 -22.55
N THR A 683 -14.35 -8.85 -22.09
CA THR A 683 -13.14 -9.58 -21.66
C THR A 683 -13.42 -10.56 -20.52
N ASN A 684 -14.32 -10.22 -19.58
CA ASN A 684 -14.64 -11.08 -18.44
C ASN A 684 -15.50 -12.27 -18.84
N ALA A 685 -16.54 -12.04 -19.66
CA ALA A 685 -17.41 -13.10 -20.13
C ALA A 685 -16.64 -14.15 -20.94
N ILE A 686 -15.76 -13.70 -21.85
CA ILE A 686 -14.95 -14.61 -22.68
C ILE A 686 -13.97 -15.42 -21.83
N LEU A 687 -13.32 -14.80 -20.83
CA LEU A 687 -12.40 -15.51 -19.92
C LEU A 687 -13.12 -16.52 -19.00
N GLN A 688 -14.41 -16.32 -18.71
CA GLN A 688 -15.20 -17.20 -17.85
C GLN A 688 -15.86 -18.37 -18.59
N GLN A 689 -16.26 -18.17 -19.85
CA GLN A 689 -16.97 -19.18 -20.64
C GLN A 689 -16.08 -20.32 -21.13
N ASP A 690 -14.80 -20.06 -21.35
CA ASP A 690 -13.91 -20.99 -22.05
C ASP A 690 -13.06 -21.76 -21.01
N GLU A 691 -13.59 -22.91 -20.51
CA GLU A 691 -12.82 -23.86 -19.67
C GLU A 691 -11.52 -24.33 -20.36
N ALA A 692 -11.41 -24.12 -21.68
CA ALA A 692 -10.27 -24.41 -22.53
C ALA A 692 -9.82 -23.20 -23.37
N ALA A 693 -9.89 -21.97 -22.84
CA ALA A 693 -9.18 -20.86 -23.49
C ALA A 693 -7.72 -21.29 -23.70
N THR A 694 -7.33 -21.53 -24.96
CA THR A 694 -5.90 -21.67 -25.30
C THR A 694 -5.18 -20.49 -24.67
N ASN A 695 -4.04 -20.72 -24.00
CA ASN A 695 -3.28 -19.69 -23.28
C ASN A 695 -3.21 -18.36 -24.07
N LEU A 696 -3.11 -18.42 -25.41
CA LEU A 696 -3.16 -17.29 -26.33
C LEU A 696 -4.36 -16.32 -26.13
N LYS A 697 -5.61 -16.81 -26.15
CA LYS A 697 -6.78 -15.92 -25.98
C LYS A 697 -6.79 -15.25 -24.61
N ALA A 698 -6.49 -16.04 -23.58
CA ALA A 698 -6.46 -15.57 -22.21
C ALA A 698 -5.36 -14.52 -22.02
N ASP A 699 -4.17 -14.75 -22.55
CA ASP A 699 -3.03 -13.84 -22.47
C ASP A 699 -3.28 -12.54 -23.23
N TYR A 700 -3.89 -12.61 -24.42
CA TYR A 700 -4.33 -11.43 -25.17
C TYR A 700 -5.37 -10.63 -24.38
N LEU A 701 -6.43 -11.26 -23.88
CA LEU A 701 -7.49 -10.57 -23.13
C LEU A 701 -6.98 -9.98 -21.81
N LYS A 702 -6.05 -10.67 -21.12
CA LYS A 702 -5.36 -10.12 -19.94
C LYS A 702 -4.59 -8.85 -20.29
N ARG A 703 -3.94 -8.79 -21.47
CA ARG A 703 -3.29 -7.58 -21.97
C ARG A 703 -4.30 -6.48 -22.33
N VAL A 704 -5.42 -6.82 -22.99
CA VAL A 704 -6.50 -5.86 -23.26
C VAL A 704 -7.08 -5.29 -21.96
N GLN A 705 -7.29 -6.11 -20.93
CA GLN A 705 -7.70 -5.65 -19.60
C GLN A 705 -6.64 -4.75 -18.94
N ALA A 706 -5.36 -5.08 -19.09
CA ALA A 706 -4.28 -4.22 -18.60
C ALA A 706 -4.29 -2.84 -19.26
N VAL A 707 -4.78 -2.70 -20.49
CA VAL A 707 -4.75 -1.43 -21.24
C VAL A 707 -6.06 -0.65 -21.17
N CYS A 708 -7.20 -1.31 -21.40
CA CYS A 708 -8.48 -0.65 -21.66
C CYS A 708 -9.37 -0.45 -20.43
N TRP A 709 -9.09 -1.14 -19.32
CA TRP A 709 -10.01 -1.19 -18.18
C TRP A 709 -10.29 0.19 -17.60
N ASN A 710 -11.56 0.60 -17.57
CA ASN A 710 -11.99 1.94 -17.11
C ASN A 710 -11.09 3.05 -17.68
N ARG A 711 -10.92 3.01 -19.01
CA ARG A 711 -10.32 4.07 -19.82
C ARG A 711 -11.27 4.45 -20.94
N LYS A 712 -10.96 5.54 -21.63
CA LYS A 712 -11.72 5.99 -22.80
C LYS A 712 -10.94 5.75 -24.07
N TYR A 713 -11.61 5.25 -25.09
CA TYR A 713 -11.19 5.47 -26.46
C TYR A 713 -11.34 6.97 -26.76
N ILE A 714 -10.35 7.54 -27.44
CA ILE A 714 -10.37 8.94 -27.88
C ILE A 714 -10.10 9.04 -29.37
N GLU A 715 -10.77 9.99 -30.00
CA GLU A 715 -10.45 10.49 -31.34
C GLU A 715 -9.98 11.93 -31.19
N CYS A 716 -8.93 12.29 -31.92
CA CYS A 716 -8.43 13.66 -31.92
C CYS A 716 -8.44 14.23 -33.33
N GLU A 717 -8.81 15.50 -33.41
CA GLU A 717 -8.47 16.35 -34.54
C GLU A 717 -7.00 16.72 -34.39
N ALA A 718 -6.21 16.48 -35.42
CA ALA A 718 -4.79 16.80 -35.42
C ALA A 718 -4.60 18.31 -35.25
N ALA A 719 -3.47 18.70 -34.66
CA ALA A 719 -3.10 20.10 -34.57
C ALA A 719 -3.08 20.75 -35.99
N PRO A 720 -3.37 22.06 -36.11
CA PRO A 720 -3.40 22.75 -37.42
C PRO A 720 -2.11 22.61 -38.24
N GLU A 721 -1.01 22.30 -37.57
CA GLU A 721 0.33 22.14 -38.13
C GLU A 721 0.56 20.76 -38.78
N ASP A 722 -0.31 19.76 -38.52
CA ASP A 722 -0.25 18.46 -39.20
C ASP A 722 -0.74 18.59 -40.66
N LYS A 723 0.23 18.69 -41.57
CA LYS A 723 0.02 18.79 -43.03
C LYS A 723 -0.77 17.61 -43.61
N ASN A 724 -0.86 16.48 -42.91
CA ASN A 724 -1.56 15.29 -43.38
C ASN A 724 -3.01 15.17 -42.88
N ASN A 725 -3.45 16.05 -41.98
CA ASN A 725 -4.79 16.04 -41.35
C ASN A 725 -5.21 14.63 -40.91
N ARG A 726 -4.29 13.89 -40.27
CA ARG A 726 -4.55 12.49 -39.90
C ARG A 726 -5.44 12.46 -38.67
N LYS A 727 -6.54 11.71 -38.75
CA LYS A 727 -7.37 11.43 -37.58
C LYS A 727 -6.54 10.57 -36.61
N LEU A 728 -6.21 11.13 -35.44
CA LEU A 728 -5.50 10.41 -34.40
C LEU A 728 -6.50 9.65 -33.53
N VAL A 729 -6.15 8.43 -33.15
CA VAL A 729 -6.97 7.57 -32.29
C VAL A 729 -6.12 7.01 -31.16
N GLY A 730 -6.74 6.79 -30.01
CA GLY A 730 -5.99 6.42 -28.83
C GLY A 730 -6.83 5.94 -27.65
N ILE A 731 -6.15 5.70 -26.54
CA ILE A 731 -6.71 5.36 -25.23
C ILE A 731 -6.21 6.36 -24.21
N ALA A 732 -7.14 6.96 -23.47
CA ALA A 732 -6.87 7.99 -22.48
C ALA A 732 -7.54 7.68 -21.14
N PRO A 733 -7.18 8.40 -20.06
CA PRO A 733 -7.78 8.20 -18.75
C PRO A 733 -9.31 8.35 -18.78
N GLN A 734 -10.01 7.70 -17.85
CA GLN A 734 -11.48 7.72 -17.78
C GLN A 734 -12.06 9.14 -17.72
N ASP A 735 -11.33 10.07 -17.11
CA ASP A 735 -11.78 11.45 -16.90
C ASP A 735 -11.58 12.35 -18.12
N SER A 736 -11.01 11.85 -19.21
CA SER A 736 -10.80 12.59 -20.46
C SER A 736 -12.14 13.02 -21.09
N LYS A 737 -12.16 14.20 -21.71
CA LYS A 737 -13.34 14.85 -22.29
C LYS A 737 -13.00 15.43 -23.65
N VAL A 738 -14.04 15.66 -24.45
CA VAL A 738 -13.96 16.51 -25.65
C VAL A 738 -13.41 17.88 -25.24
N ASP A 739 -12.58 18.46 -26.10
CA ASP A 739 -11.80 19.69 -25.91
C ASP A 739 -10.58 19.56 -24.96
N ASP A 740 -10.31 18.39 -24.39
CA ASP A 740 -9.01 18.15 -23.73
C ASP A 740 -7.90 18.11 -24.81
N VAL A 741 -6.72 18.65 -24.47
CA VAL A 741 -5.55 18.74 -25.35
C VAL A 741 -4.69 17.48 -25.18
N VAL A 742 -4.24 16.91 -26.29
CA VAL A 742 -3.25 15.82 -26.29
C VAL A 742 -1.91 16.40 -26.73
N CYS A 743 -0.89 16.22 -25.89
CA CYS A 743 0.43 16.79 -26.13
C CYS A 743 1.55 15.80 -25.76
N ILE A 744 2.75 16.06 -26.26
CA ILE A 744 3.97 15.40 -25.84
C ILE A 744 4.77 16.41 -25.03
N LEU A 745 4.82 16.23 -23.72
CA LEU A 745 5.69 17.00 -22.83
C LEU A 745 7.13 16.51 -23.03
N TYR A 746 8.09 17.41 -23.26
CA TYR A 746 9.47 17.02 -23.50
C TYR A 746 10.06 16.35 -22.26
N GLY A 747 10.67 15.18 -22.42
CA GLY A 747 11.09 14.30 -21.33
C GLY A 747 10.07 13.22 -20.92
N CYS A 748 8.81 13.27 -21.38
CA CYS A 748 7.86 12.16 -21.19
C CYS A 748 8.07 11.06 -22.24
N SER A 749 7.90 9.81 -21.83
CA SER A 749 7.91 8.63 -22.71
C SER A 749 6.60 8.42 -23.46
N VAL A 750 5.52 9.10 -23.06
CA VAL A 750 4.16 8.93 -23.60
C VAL A 750 3.46 10.28 -23.82
N PRO A 751 2.47 10.36 -24.73
CA PRO A 751 1.55 11.49 -24.79
C PRO A 751 0.79 11.71 -23.48
N CYS A 752 0.45 12.97 -23.19
CA CYS A 752 -0.32 13.39 -22.01
C CYS A 752 -1.60 14.13 -22.42
N VAL A 753 -2.66 13.91 -21.66
CA VAL A 753 -3.94 14.63 -21.80
C VAL A 753 -3.99 15.77 -20.79
N LEU A 754 -4.13 16.98 -21.29
CA LEU A 754 -4.19 18.21 -20.53
C LEU A 754 -5.56 18.87 -20.69
N ARG A 755 -6.19 19.23 -19.58
CA ARG A 755 -7.45 19.98 -19.62
C ARG A 755 -7.18 21.48 -19.49
N PRO A 756 -7.53 22.31 -20.50
CA PRO A 756 -7.32 23.74 -20.44
C PRO A 756 -8.33 24.44 -19.51
N PHE A 757 -7.85 25.39 -18.71
CA PHE A 757 -8.68 26.29 -17.91
C PHE A 757 -8.46 27.75 -18.30
N TRP A 758 -9.57 28.48 -18.45
CA TRP A 758 -9.59 29.85 -18.96
C TRP A 758 -10.01 30.81 -17.83
N SER A 759 -9.19 31.82 -17.53
CA SER A 759 -9.51 32.86 -16.55
C SER A 759 -10.53 33.87 -17.10
N GLU A 760 -11.50 34.29 -16.27
CA GLU A 760 -12.49 35.32 -16.61
C GLU A 760 -11.87 36.69 -16.96
N ARG A 761 -10.63 36.97 -16.52
CA ARG A 761 -9.92 38.23 -16.79
C ARG A 761 -9.05 38.22 -18.05
N GLY A 762 -8.80 37.05 -18.63
CA GLY A 762 -7.97 36.91 -19.82
C GLY A 762 -8.80 37.03 -21.10
N ARG A 763 -8.67 38.13 -21.86
CA ARG A 763 -9.05 38.17 -23.28
C ARG A 763 -7.96 37.53 -24.17
N GLY A 764 -7.33 36.45 -23.70
CA GLY A 764 -6.22 35.80 -24.39
C GLY A 764 -6.68 34.60 -25.22
N GLU A 765 -5.93 34.28 -26.29
CA GLU A 765 -6.13 33.07 -27.11
C GLU A 765 -5.58 31.79 -26.43
N GLN A 766 -4.82 31.93 -25.34
CA GLN A 766 -4.16 30.84 -24.62
C GLN A 766 -4.78 30.55 -23.23
N PRO A 767 -4.86 29.28 -22.78
CA PRO A 767 -5.31 28.91 -21.45
C PRO A 767 -4.46 29.51 -20.33
N SER A 768 -5.06 29.73 -19.15
CA SER A 768 -4.34 30.27 -17.99
C SER A 768 -3.54 29.22 -17.24
N TYR A 769 -4.06 27.99 -17.21
CA TYR A 769 -3.40 26.80 -16.66
C TYR A 769 -4.05 25.54 -17.24
N TYR A 770 -3.39 24.41 -17.06
CA TYR A 770 -3.88 23.09 -17.44
C TYR A 770 -3.91 22.16 -16.24
N GLU A 771 -4.90 21.27 -16.20
CA GLU A 771 -4.92 20.11 -15.30
C GLU A 771 -4.34 18.91 -16.06
N LEU A 772 -3.36 18.21 -15.48
CA LEU A 772 -2.86 16.94 -16.02
C LEU A 772 -3.88 15.84 -15.73
N VAL A 773 -4.67 15.48 -16.75
CA VAL A 773 -5.64 14.39 -16.66
C VAL A 773 -4.91 13.06 -16.51
N GLY A 774 -3.86 12.86 -17.31
CA GLY A 774 -2.94 11.72 -17.21
C GLY A 774 -2.32 11.33 -18.56
N GLU A 775 -1.63 10.20 -18.57
CA GLU A 775 -1.00 9.62 -19.75
C GLU A 775 -2.02 9.04 -20.75
N ALA A 776 -1.68 9.08 -22.03
CA ALA A 776 -2.45 8.48 -23.11
C ALA A 776 -1.58 7.59 -24.01
N PHE A 777 -2.23 6.63 -24.64
CA PHE A 777 -1.71 5.93 -25.81
C PHE A 777 -2.35 6.56 -27.05
N VAL A 778 -1.54 6.99 -28.00
CA VAL A 778 -2.02 7.50 -29.30
C VAL A 778 -1.33 6.68 -30.38
N LEU A 779 -2.13 6.00 -31.21
CA LEU A 779 -1.61 5.04 -32.18
C LEU A 779 -0.66 5.73 -33.17
N GLY A 780 0.59 5.25 -33.20
CA GLY A 780 1.64 5.79 -34.08
C GLY A 780 2.18 7.16 -33.67
N GLN A 781 2.10 7.52 -32.38
CA GLN A 781 2.69 8.73 -31.79
C GLN A 781 3.41 8.42 -30.46
N MET A 782 3.86 7.17 -30.28
CA MET A 782 4.39 6.67 -29.00
C MET A 782 5.92 6.58 -28.97
N ASP A 783 6.60 6.65 -30.11
CA ASP A 783 8.02 6.37 -30.28
C ASP A 783 8.73 7.46 -31.12
N GLY A 784 8.27 8.71 -31.01
CA GLY A 784 8.88 9.90 -31.62
C GLY A 784 8.27 10.32 -32.95
N GLU A 785 7.28 9.60 -33.46
CA GLU A 785 6.70 9.83 -34.79
C GLU A 785 6.03 11.21 -34.91
N ALA A 786 5.60 11.80 -33.80
CA ALA A 786 5.03 13.15 -33.75
C ALA A 786 6.05 14.26 -34.04
N LEU A 787 7.32 13.98 -33.76
CA LEU A 787 8.43 14.93 -33.87
C LEU A 787 9.19 14.76 -35.20
N ASP A 788 9.00 13.62 -35.86
CA ASP A 788 9.64 13.29 -37.12
C ASP A 788 9.26 14.28 -38.22
N GLY A 789 10.27 14.99 -38.74
CA GLY A 789 10.12 15.93 -39.85
C GLY A 789 9.70 17.35 -39.44
N LEU A 790 9.62 17.65 -38.15
CA LEU A 790 9.47 19.02 -37.65
C LEU A 790 10.78 19.82 -37.77
N THR A 791 10.65 21.12 -37.99
CA THR A 791 11.74 22.10 -38.00
C THR A 791 12.18 22.48 -36.58
N GLU A 792 13.34 23.10 -36.42
CA GLU A 792 13.79 23.59 -35.10
C GLU A 792 12.83 24.60 -34.47
N GLU A 793 12.12 25.41 -35.28
CA GLU A 793 11.11 26.35 -34.80
C GLU A 793 9.85 25.63 -34.30
N GLU A 794 9.39 24.60 -35.00
CA GLU A 794 8.25 23.77 -34.58
C GLU A 794 8.59 22.93 -33.33
N LEU A 795 9.84 22.46 -33.22
CA LEU A 795 10.39 21.78 -32.03
C LEU A 795 10.65 22.72 -30.85
N ALA A 796 10.54 24.04 -31.02
CA ALA A 796 10.58 24.96 -29.90
C ALA A 796 9.37 24.77 -28.98
N GLY A 797 8.27 24.23 -29.51
CA GLY A 797 7.07 23.87 -28.76
C GLY A 797 6.39 25.05 -28.08
N GLU A 798 5.51 24.74 -27.13
CA GLU A 798 4.82 25.72 -26.29
C GLU A 798 4.96 25.38 -24.80
N ASP A 799 4.78 26.39 -23.96
CA ASP A 799 4.87 26.28 -22.51
C ASP A 799 3.49 25.92 -21.92
N PHE A 800 3.37 24.72 -21.36
CA PHE A 800 2.20 24.24 -20.64
C PHE A 800 2.36 24.51 -19.14
N ARG A 801 1.51 25.41 -18.60
CA ARG A 801 1.47 25.71 -17.18
C ARG A 801 0.48 24.77 -16.45
N LEU A 802 0.99 23.75 -15.78
CA LEU A 802 0.19 22.78 -15.02
C LEU A 802 -0.10 23.27 -13.61
N MET A 803 -1.27 22.90 -13.07
CA MET A 803 -1.71 23.18 -11.70
C MET A 803 -2.46 22.00 -11.10
#